data_AF-A0A7S4PSY5-F1
#
_entry.id   AF-A0A7S4PSY5-F1
#
_cell.length_a   1.000
_cell.length_b   1.000
_cell.length_c   1.000
_cell.angle_alpha   90.00
_cell.angle_beta   90.00
_cell.angle_gamma   90.00
#
_symmetry.space_group_name_H-M   'P 1'
#
loop_
_entity.id
_entity.type
_entity.pdbx_description
1 polymer ?
#
loop_
_entity_poly.entity_id
_entity_poly.type
_entity_poly.pdbx_seq_one_letter_code
_entity_poly.pdbx_strand_id
1 'polypeptide(L)'
;SGQRGKEGVRPRGARASTRVRAHALAMAVPRSQWLAVPAARALAAALLLSFAVAEDAQPSKELQQAGGRELQIQAENLLKNTALLRNNYMHVRYSFVLQRKNMHRKGTGELWLSFKDNIPRMRLQGSARSPRFGDGEITIVVDSGTDSMYVLFKLGELHEAQCVVYAFPRIEDNAARMERLRWRRDQVMKWQSIQAKHQHSAPELFQVNWTKSNILEFMFGKDMQVEGVDLLKGSRLVKSMRIQGVTDPEDTAEGTESLLSLPSEHCTPVSDVVNPPARVELTPPHRKSSALNDLLLMLGDESPRGWPQLFIMLSALTVPGDVAVMIEDPEPPRPENLAGLAFDYTAQVVSRGVRHTSAGSIWLNLDRRSFRLRGEAKETKVGPLYMDLVARGDFKAKVYANVNLTVQEEHQCVAYDYPAMNGNNTRELLEVSQQGLSFFAIAELHGEDCGIFVAPLARGRWIHIWVDMEGDQPDAILRSEIHRNGQVLRSTDIKRWHVSNDLELNLPLRTPAEWACTETHATGQLARLGLHKLHKRSVELQDALYSLRELGKNFAVLEILGLTGDVAIMVQEPELPELWRLASVSFSYSLYLGPANGDPAAGGHTYTAGSFAADLQHGKVRMTAGAMTVGATNISLALNPGSLAVQVEEASTEPQCLLLPLEGEQSGETGQDERFNAAGIFDGVEVIGQAECNRFTFLGTGAHAESVEFWFSKEENSVCGIEVLPPAGDDGSGLGALINVPAWEPIYAPGAREGDPYGTKLGAAPQGWKCKTVSEQEQEGRGLWLSLESDAPGSTLPSAVALSKLAEAAGVVGLLPPRASNTLSRLVIRSPTNPDGDAPARAPATPAPAPPVNIFGPELRTFAFSFSSTYPSQGRRGGGHTGVAYGSSAGLRTRNHGSGELRVDLANRRLYLRSEATNVSAGIPRVESRVIFRGDRGRLYARTKMDDEGFEQCWSVRTVEAVPPPHGGVQPNPFSRGQLAGKGFSVPGATDERAEKYVFYLNQRKRVELFVDDRLALAAMNLDDLNRDVSAGILVRDWSTAPIDDGWFEPSNDWKCEDLQFLEYAEYIAEWDLIRVFFPVEPVPASMPDKAPETNRRLFEI
;
A
#
# COMPACT_ATOMS: atom_id res chain seq x y z
N SER A 1 62.74 -12.33 -4.08
CA SER A 1 63.65 -13.49 -4.03
C SER A 1 63.14 -14.50 -3.00
N GLY A 2 63.01 -15.78 -3.37
CA GLY A 2 63.25 -16.92 -2.46
C GLY A 2 62.10 -17.55 -1.63
N GLN A 3 61.29 -18.38 -2.29
CA GLN A 3 60.85 -19.76 -1.95
C GLN A 3 60.99 -20.43 -0.54
N ARG A 4 59.87 -21.09 -0.15
CA ARG A 4 59.60 -22.51 0.24
C ARG A 4 60.44 -23.29 1.27
N GLY A 5 59.70 -24.04 2.10
CA GLY A 5 59.89 -25.46 2.45
C GLY A 5 58.87 -25.93 3.51
N LYS A 6 58.58 -27.21 3.80
CA LYS A 6 58.24 -28.45 3.07
C LYS A 6 58.10 -29.55 4.17
N GLU A 7 57.12 -30.45 4.03
CA GLU A 7 57.10 -31.90 4.41
C GLU A 7 57.18 -32.36 5.89
N GLY A 8 56.05 -32.83 6.45
CA GLY A 8 55.55 -34.22 6.43
C GLY A 8 56.32 -35.37 7.14
N VAL A 9 55.67 -36.06 8.12
CA VAL A 9 55.96 -37.46 8.54
C VAL A 9 54.66 -38.18 9.02
N ARG A 10 54.45 -39.43 8.57
CA ARG A 10 53.47 -40.47 9.02
C ARG A 10 54.26 -41.66 9.71
N PRO A 11 53.69 -42.86 10.00
CA PRO A 11 52.69 -43.29 11.00
C PRO A 11 53.14 -44.59 11.78
N ARG A 12 52.31 -45.16 12.69
CA ARG A 12 51.93 -46.62 12.77
C ARG A 12 51.26 -47.09 14.09
N GLY A 13 50.19 -47.90 13.91
CA GLY A 13 49.83 -49.15 14.62
C GLY A 13 48.99 -49.07 15.92
N ALA A 14 48.19 -50.05 16.37
CA ALA A 14 47.50 -51.22 15.81
C ALA A 14 46.63 -51.89 16.93
N ARG A 15 45.42 -52.39 16.59
CA ARG A 15 44.64 -53.57 17.09
C ARG A 15 44.26 -53.80 18.59
N ALA A 16 42.95 -54.05 18.83
CA ALA A 16 42.29 -55.30 19.32
C ALA A 16 40.84 -54.99 19.83
N SER A 17 39.74 -55.50 19.24
CA SER A 17 39.06 -56.80 19.40
C SER A 17 38.27 -57.04 20.70
N THR A 18 36.93 -57.04 20.65
CA THR A 18 36.08 -58.12 21.22
C THR A 18 34.66 -58.14 20.61
N ARG A 19 34.16 -59.35 20.35
CA ARG A 19 32.82 -59.72 19.82
C ARG A 19 31.86 -60.11 20.96
N VAL A 20 30.55 -59.92 20.77
CA VAL A 20 29.48 -60.88 21.17
C VAL A 20 28.36 -60.91 20.11
N ARG A 21 27.85 -62.13 19.86
CA ARG A 21 26.82 -62.64 18.92
C ARG A 21 25.40 -62.08 19.18
N ALA A 22 24.56 -61.73 18.20
CA ALA A 22 23.80 -62.51 17.19
C ALA A 22 22.39 -62.98 17.66
N HIS A 23 21.35 -62.57 16.92
CA HIS A 23 20.25 -63.44 16.48
C HIS A 23 19.60 -62.88 15.21
N ALA A 24 19.39 -63.77 14.24
CA ALA A 24 18.74 -63.53 12.96
C ALA A 24 17.32 -64.12 12.98
N LEU A 25 16.43 -63.55 12.16
CA LEU A 25 15.40 -64.32 11.46
C LEU A 25 14.98 -63.58 10.19
N ALA A 26 15.01 -64.32 9.09
CA ALA A 26 14.73 -63.92 7.72
C ALA A 26 13.45 -64.62 7.24
N MET A 27 12.69 -63.99 6.33
CA MET A 27 11.94 -64.60 5.21
C MET A 27 11.62 -63.45 4.22
N ALA A 28 12.22 -63.39 3.03
CA ALA A 28 11.89 -64.10 1.78
C ALA A 28 10.73 -63.45 0.97
N VAL A 29 11.10 -62.96 -0.20
CA VAL A 29 10.38 -62.36 -1.37
C VAL A 29 9.79 -63.55 -2.20
N PRO A 30 8.72 -63.47 -3.05
CA PRO A 30 8.70 -62.63 -4.25
C PRO A 30 7.40 -62.15 -4.94
N ARG A 31 7.66 -61.22 -5.88
CA ARG A 31 6.93 -60.64 -7.02
C ARG A 31 6.00 -61.55 -7.84
N SER A 32 4.92 -60.95 -8.38
CA SER A 32 4.58 -60.81 -9.83
C SER A 32 3.35 -59.88 -9.97
N GLN A 33 3.44 -58.73 -10.65
CA GLN A 33 3.03 -58.41 -12.05
C GLN A 33 1.60 -58.90 -12.40
N TRP A 34 0.68 -58.07 -12.92
CA TRP A 34 0.54 -57.66 -14.33
C TRP A 34 -0.55 -56.56 -14.50
N LEU A 35 -0.34 -55.62 -15.45
CA LEU A 35 -1.27 -54.91 -16.39
C LEU A 35 -2.64 -54.35 -15.89
N ALA A 36 -3.29 -53.31 -16.42
CA ALA A 36 -3.09 -52.24 -17.39
C ALA A 36 -4.35 -51.31 -17.29
N VAL A 37 -4.21 -50.04 -17.67
CA VAL A 37 -5.26 -48.98 -17.87
C VAL A 37 -6.12 -49.37 -19.11
N PRO A 38 -7.43 -49.00 -19.35
CA PRO A 38 -7.93 -47.60 -19.43
C PRO A 38 -9.44 -47.23 -19.22
N ALA A 39 -9.65 -45.93 -19.00
CA ALA A 39 -10.64 -44.94 -19.52
C ALA A 39 -12.15 -45.24 -19.85
N ALA A 40 -13.01 -44.36 -19.29
CA ALA A 40 -14.05 -43.50 -19.92
C ALA A 40 -15.51 -43.94 -20.27
N ARG A 41 -16.48 -43.14 -19.71
CA ARG A 41 -17.76 -42.53 -20.23
C ARG A 41 -18.86 -43.44 -20.86
N ALA A 42 -20.20 -43.21 -20.87
CA ALA A 42 -21.20 -42.13 -20.62
C ALA A 42 -22.61 -42.79 -20.43
N LEU A 43 -23.68 -42.19 -19.89
CA LEU A 43 -24.76 -41.35 -20.53
C LEU A 43 -25.85 -41.04 -19.45
N ALA A 44 -26.23 -39.78 -19.15
CA ALA A 44 -27.38 -38.97 -19.63
C ALA A 44 -28.79 -39.43 -19.13
N ALA A 45 -29.79 -38.61 -18.73
CA ALA A 45 -30.16 -37.22 -19.05
C ALA A 45 -31.26 -36.58 -18.12
N ALA A 46 -31.33 -35.23 -18.18
CA ALA A 46 -32.49 -34.29 -18.13
C ALA A 46 -33.32 -34.04 -16.84
N LEU A 47 -33.93 -32.87 -16.52
CA LEU A 47 -34.03 -31.47 -17.03
C LEU A 47 -34.76 -30.64 -15.90
N LEU A 48 -34.17 -29.57 -15.34
CA LEU A 48 -34.53 -28.12 -15.37
C LEU A 48 -35.94 -27.59 -14.95
N LEU A 49 -35.89 -26.53 -14.10
CA LEU A 49 -36.69 -25.28 -14.00
C LEU A 49 -37.89 -25.13 -13.02
N SER A 50 -37.65 -24.29 -11.99
CA SER A 50 -38.36 -23.06 -11.55
C SER A 50 -39.89 -22.98 -11.50
N PHE A 51 -40.46 -22.50 -10.39
CA PHE A 51 -41.22 -21.22 -10.26
C PHE A 51 -41.72 -21.00 -8.82
N ALA A 52 -41.92 -19.72 -8.49
CA ALA A 52 -42.39 -19.20 -7.21
C ALA A 52 -43.89 -18.82 -7.23
N VAL A 53 -44.40 -18.55 -6.02
CA VAL A 53 -45.51 -17.64 -5.62
C VAL A 53 -46.89 -18.24 -5.24
N ALA A 54 -47.24 -17.97 -3.96
CA ALA A 54 -48.55 -17.73 -3.32
C ALA A 54 -49.55 -18.92 -3.24
N GLU A 55 -50.43 -19.08 -2.23
CA GLU A 55 -50.86 -18.30 -1.06
C GLU A 55 -51.64 -19.27 -0.12
N ASP A 56 -52.07 -18.77 1.03
CA ASP A 56 -53.12 -19.30 1.91
C ASP A 56 -52.84 -20.52 2.81
N ALA A 57 -52.44 -20.21 4.05
CA ALA A 57 -53.11 -20.74 5.25
C ALA A 57 -52.88 -19.81 6.45
N GLN A 58 -53.91 -19.06 6.84
CA GLN A 58 -53.99 -18.36 8.12
C GLN A 58 -53.92 -19.36 9.28
N PRO A 59 -53.06 -19.16 10.30
CA PRO A 59 -53.38 -19.54 11.66
C PRO A 59 -54.15 -18.39 12.32
N SER A 60 -55.30 -18.72 12.87
CA SER A 60 -56.20 -17.85 13.61
C SER A 60 -55.47 -17.05 14.69
N LYS A 61 -55.58 -15.72 14.56
CA LYS A 61 -55.43 -14.76 15.65
C LYS A 61 -56.57 -14.99 16.65
N GLU A 62 -56.38 -15.84 17.66
CA GLU A 62 -57.12 -15.74 18.94
C GLU A 62 -56.62 -16.62 20.11
N LEU A 63 -55.44 -17.27 20.01
CA LEU A 63 -54.93 -18.11 21.11
C LEU A 63 -53.41 -17.94 21.38
N GLN A 64 -52.86 -16.74 21.16
CA GLN A 64 -51.46 -16.42 21.47
C GLN A 64 -51.23 -15.21 22.38
N GLN A 65 -52.28 -14.60 22.96
CA GLN A 65 -52.12 -13.46 23.87
C GLN A 65 -52.19 -13.80 25.37
N ALA A 66 -52.37 -15.06 25.76
CA ALA A 66 -52.41 -15.44 27.18
C ALA A 66 -51.21 -16.31 27.65
N GLY A 67 -50.53 -17.05 26.76
CA GLY A 67 -49.46 -18.00 27.16
C GLY A 67 -48.03 -17.43 27.16
N GLY A 68 -47.78 -16.30 26.51
CA GLY A 68 -46.43 -15.71 26.41
C GLY A 68 -45.98 -14.96 27.67
N ARG A 69 -46.92 -14.37 28.43
CA ARG A 69 -46.61 -13.69 29.70
C ARG A 69 -46.32 -14.67 30.83
N GLU A 70 -46.97 -15.83 30.86
CA GLU A 70 -46.87 -16.76 32.00
C GLU A 70 -45.57 -17.58 32.00
N LEU A 71 -45.05 -17.94 30.80
CA LEU A 71 -43.73 -18.58 30.65
C LEU A 71 -42.56 -17.60 30.84
N GLN A 72 -42.75 -16.32 30.52
CA GLN A 72 -41.77 -15.26 30.80
C GLN A 72 -41.70 -14.96 32.31
N ILE A 73 -42.85 -14.95 32.99
CA ILE A 73 -42.94 -14.79 34.46
C ILE A 73 -42.33 -15.98 35.22
N GLN A 74 -42.38 -17.20 34.68
CA GLN A 74 -41.83 -18.40 35.33
C GLN A 74 -40.31 -18.59 35.13
N ALA A 75 -39.76 -18.18 33.98
CA ALA A 75 -38.33 -18.04 33.77
C ALA A 75 -37.73 -16.95 34.66
N GLU A 76 -38.45 -15.82 34.73
CA GLU A 76 -38.15 -14.74 35.64
C GLU A 76 -38.17 -15.21 37.10
N ASN A 77 -39.02 -16.15 37.50
CA ASN A 77 -39.07 -16.64 38.89
C ASN A 77 -37.88 -17.53 39.30
N LEU A 78 -37.27 -18.29 38.37
CA LEU A 78 -36.07 -19.08 38.67
C LEU A 78 -34.85 -18.18 38.91
N LEU A 79 -34.76 -17.07 38.16
CA LEU A 79 -33.70 -16.06 38.27
C LEU A 79 -34.00 -15.01 39.36
N LYS A 80 -35.27 -14.60 39.56
CA LYS A 80 -35.72 -13.73 40.67
C LYS A 80 -35.52 -14.38 42.04
N ASN A 81 -35.33 -15.69 42.15
CA ASN A 81 -35.00 -16.32 43.43
C ASN A 81 -33.52 -16.19 43.81
N THR A 82 -32.67 -15.66 42.92
CA THR A 82 -31.35 -15.16 43.31
C THR A 82 -31.51 -13.70 43.78
N ALA A 83 -31.19 -13.42 45.04
CA ALA A 83 -31.34 -12.09 45.64
C ALA A 83 -30.64 -10.95 44.84
N LEU A 84 -29.67 -11.30 44.00
CA LEU A 84 -28.92 -10.42 43.10
C LEU A 84 -29.75 -9.82 41.95
N LEU A 85 -30.85 -10.45 41.54
CA LEU A 85 -31.64 -10.06 40.35
C LEU A 85 -32.96 -9.35 40.68
N ARG A 86 -33.32 -9.20 41.97
CA ARG A 86 -34.63 -8.65 42.39
C ARG A 86 -34.70 -7.12 42.43
N ASN A 87 -33.57 -6.43 42.51
CA ASN A 87 -33.53 -4.99 42.77
C ASN A 87 -32.92 -4.25 41.57
N ASN A 88 -33.32 -2.99 41.33
CA ASN A 88 -32.64 -2.06 40.40
C ASN A 88 -31.22 -1.70 40.87
N TYR A 89 -30.62 -2.55 41.71
CA TYR A 89 -29.42 -2.31 42.46
C TYR A 89 -28.78 -3.65 42.85
N MET A 90 -27.47 -3.74 42.67
CA MET A 90 -26.64 -4.88 43.07
C MET A 90 -25.42 -4.33 43.82
N HIS A 91 -25.13 -4.89 45.00
CA HIS A 91 -23.89 -4.66 45.72
C HIS A 91 -23.32 -6.01 46.16
N VAL A 92 -22.11 -6.30 45.72
CA VAL A 92 -21.41 -7.54 46.07
C VAL A 92 -19.99 -7.26 46.50
N ARG A 93 -19.58 -7.91 47.59
CA ARG A 93 -18.16 -8.09 47.91
C ARG A 93 -17.65 -9.30 47.15
N TYR A 94 -16.51 -9.17 46.51
CA TYR A 94 -15.94 -10.23 45.69
C TYR A 94 -14.48 -10.48 46.00
N SER A 95 -14.06 -11.70 45.72
CA SER A 95 -12.67 -12.04 45.39
C SER A 95 -12.60 -12.50 43.96
N PHE A 96 -11.47 -12.25 43.30
CA PHE A 96 -11.22 -12.79 41.98
C PHE A 96 -9.90 -13.53 41.92
N VAL A 97 -9.84 -14.44 40.95
CA VAL A 97 -8.63 -15.12 40.54
C VAL A 97 -8.51 -14.96 39.03
N LEU A 98 -7.44 -14.32 38.57
CA LEU A 98 -7.04 -14.34 37.17
C LEU A 98 -5.96 -15.42 37.03
N GLN A 99 -6.24 -16.45 36.23
CA GLN A 99 -5.35 -17.58 36.03
C GLN A 99 -4.95 -17.69 34.56
N ARG A 100 -3.79 -17.09 34.26
CA ARG A 100 -3.05 -17.29 33.01
C ARG A 100 -1.75 -18.05 33.34
N LYS A 101 -1.20 -18.82 32.41
CA LYS A 101 -0.04 -19.70 32.67
C LYS A 101 1.16 -18.99 33.30
N ASN A 102 1.40 -17.74 32.90
CA ASN A 102 2.50 -16.91 33.40
C ASN A 102 2.01 -15.77 34.31
N MET A 103 0.70 -15.68 34.58
CA MET A 103 0.14 -14.63 35.43
C MET A 103 -0.99 -15.19 36.28
N HIS A 104 -0.68 -15.37 37.57
CA HIS A 104 -1.66 -15.68 38.59
C HIS A 104 -1.84 -14.45 39.47
N ARG A 105 -3.02 -13.84 39.42
CA ARG A 105 -3.36 -12.68 40.24
C ARG A 105 -4.60 -12.98 41.05
N LYS A 106 -4.57 -12.55 42.30
CA LYS A 106 -5.71 -12.60 43.20
C LYS A 106 -5.95 -11.20 43.72
N GLY A 107 -7.22 -10.92 43.96
CA GLY A 107 -7.62 -9.65 44.53
C GLY A 107 -9.00 -9.74 45.14
N THR A 108 -9.37 -8.66 45.80
CA THR A 108 -10.65 -8.49 46.47
C THR A 108 -11.19 -7.11 46.17
N GLY A 109 -12.50 -6.96 46.25
CA GLY A 109 -13.13 -5.69 45.97
C GLY A 109 -14.62 -5.69 46.20
N GLU A 110 -15.23 -4.60 45.76
CA GLU A 110 -16.66 -4.34 45.87
C GLU A 110 -17.18 -3.84 44.53
N LEU A 111 -18.33 -4.36 44.11
CA LEU A 111 -19.00 -3.99 42.86
C LEU A 111 -20.41 -3.51 43.20
N TRP A 112 -20.70 -2.30 42.76
CA TRP A 112 -22.00 -1.66 42.82
C TRP A 112 -22.53 -1.44 41.41
N LEU A 113 -23.79 -1.78 41.19
CA LEU A 113 -24.48 -1.56 39.93
C LEU A 113 -25.90 -1.06 40.24
N SER A 114 -26.30 0.05 39.65
CA SER A 114 -27.63 0.66 39.82
C SER A 114 -28.26 0.90 38.46
N PHE A 115 -29.57 0.68 38.36
CA PHE A 115 -30.40 0.95 37.19
C PHE A 115 -31.51 1.97 37.51
N LYS A 116 -31.30 2.80 38.54
CA LYS A 116 -32.24 3.84 38.94
C LYS A 116 -32.55 4.74 37.74
N ASP A 117 -33.82 5.09 37.57
CA ASP A 117 -34.33 5.90 36.45
C ASP A 117 -34.01 5.34 35.05
N ASN A 118 -33.72 4.04 34.95
CA ASN A 118 -33.21 3.35 33.76
C ASN A 118 -31.85 3.88 33.26
N ILE A 119 -31.07 4.54 34.13
CA ILE A 119 -29.72 5.00 33.84
C ILE A 119 -28.74 4.07 34.57
N PRO A 120 -28.05 3.17 33.84
CA PRO A 120 -27.09 2.27 34.45
C PRO A 120 -25.86 3.02 34.98
N ARG A 121 -25.60 2.88 36.29
CA ARG A 121 -24.40 3.40 36.96
C ARG A 121 -23.65 2.27 37.63
N MET A 122 -22.33 2.28 37.54
CA MET A 122 -21.49 1.26 38.14
C MET A 122 -20.37 1.90 38.96
N ARG A 123 -20.06 1.30 40.12
CA ARG A 123 -18.79 1.52 40.80
C ARG A 123 -18.10 0.16 40.99
N LEU A 124 -16.82 0.11 40.67
CA LEU A 124 -15.97 -1.05 40.90
C LEU A 124 -14.77 -0.59 41.73
N GLN A 125 -14.66 -1.08 42.95
CA GLN A 125 -13.45 -0.95 43.74
C GLN A 125 -12.74 -2.30 43.76
N GLY A 126 -11.45 -2.31 43.48
CA GLY A 126 -10.66 -3.54 43.43
C GLY A 126 -9.26 -3.31 43.96
N SER A 127 -8.77 -4.30 44.69
CA SER A 127 -7.41 -4.34 45.21
C SER A 127 -6.71 -5.59 44.68
N ALA A 128 -5.48 -5.44 44.21
CA ALA A 128 -4.66 -6.54 43.75
C ALA A 128 -3.19 -6.27 44.08
N ARG A 129 -2.47 -7.33 44.44
CA ARG A 129 -1.02 -7.23 44.66
C ARG A 129 -0.28 -7.37 43.35
N SER A 130 0.41 -6.31 42.95
CA SER A 130 1.37 -6.28 41.86
C SER A 130 2.78 -6.61 42.39
N PRO A 131 3.56 -7.45 41.71
CA PRO A 131 4.99 -7.62 41.98
C PRO A 131 5.81 -6.34 41.80
N ARG A 132 5.37 -5.41 40.94
CA ARG A 132 6.09 -4.17 40.63
C ARG A 132 5.72 -3.00 41.55
N PHE A 133 4.47 -2.92 41.97
CA PHE A 133 3.92 -1.76 42.71
C PHE A 133 3.42 -2.10 44.12
N GLY A 134 3.57 -3.36 44.55
CA GLY A 134 2.99 -3.86 45.79
C GLY A 134 1.47 -3.89 45.74
N ASP A 135 0.82 -3.50 46.84
CA ASP A 135 -0.63 -3.45 46.92
C ASP A 135 -1.16 -2.23 46.13
N GLY A 136 -1.87 -2.51 45.04
CA GLY A 136 -2.54 -1.50 44.22
C GLY A 136 -4.05 -1.54 44.42
N GLU A 137 -4.66 -0.36 44.56
CA GLU A 137 -6.11 -0.18 44.63
C GLU A 137 -6.57 0.66 43.44
N ILE A 138 -7.63 0.22 42.78
CA ILE A 138 -8.32 0.96 41.72
C ILE A 138 -9.79 1.13 42.10
N THR A 139 -10.32 2.34 41.92
CA THR A 139 -11.76 2.62 41.98
C THR A 139 -12.19 3.18 40.64
N ILE A 140 -13.14 2.51 39.98
CA ILE A 140 -13.75 2.93 38.73
C ILE A 140 -15.20 3.31 39.02
N VAL A 141 -15.63 4.50 38.60
CA VAL A 141 -17.03 4.93 38.61
C VAL A 141 -17.44 5.20 37.17
N VAL A 142 -18.49 4.53 36.70
CA VAL A 142 -19.05 4.67 35.35
C VAL A 142 -20.43 5.31 35.48
N ASP A 143 -20.62 6.43 34.80
CA ASP A 143 -21.89 7.14 34.74
C ASP A 143 -22.35 7.30 33.29
N SER A 144 -23.30 6.48 32.87
CA SER A 144 -23.89 6.55 31.53
C SER A 144 -24.79 7.78 31.34
N GLY A 145 -25.12 8.52 32.40
CA GLY A 145 -25.86 9.78 32.27
C GLY A 145 -24.98 10.92 31.74
N THR A 146 -23.66 10.80 31.89
CA THR A 146 -22.67 11.79 31.48
C THR A 146 -21.64 11.24 30.48
N ASP A 147 -21.85 10.01 30.00
CA ASP A 147 -20.93 9.25 29.13
C ASP A 147 -19.47 9.31 29.61
N SER A 148 -19.29 9.23 30.93
CA SER A 148 -18.02 9.48 31.60
C SER A 148 -17.64 8.34 32.55
N MET A 149 -16.35 8.02 32.56
CA MET A 149 -15.73 7.08 33.49
C MET A 149 -14.66 7.79 34.30
N TYR A 150 -14.72 7.64 35.61
CA TYR A 150 -13.78 8.18 36.58
C TYR A 150 -12.95 7.05 37.16
N VAL A 151 -11.63 7.20 37.17
CA VAL A 151 -10.72 6.18 37.70
C VAL A 151 -9.78 6.80 38.72
N LEU A 152 -9.77 6.25 39.93
CA LEU A 152 -8.83 6.58 40.99
C LEU A 152 -7.88 5.41 41.21
N PHE A 153 -6.59 5.64 40.96
CA PHE A 153 -5.52 4.71 41.31
C PHE A 153 -4.89 5.12 42.63
N LYS A 154 -4.59 4.15 43.51
CA LYS A 154 -3.72 4.32 44.68
C LYS A 154 -2.67 3.20 44.66
N LEU A 155 -1.40 3.57 44.54
CA LEU A 155 -0.29 2.63 44.46
C LEU A 155 0.48 2.67 45.78
N GLY A 156 0.35 1.61 46.59
CA GLY A 156 0.79 1.59 47.98
C GLY A 156 2.29 1.83 48.17
N GLU A 157 3.14 1.23 47.34
CA GLU A 157 4.60 1.36 47.45
C GLU A 157 5.16 2.66 46.86
N LEU A 158 4.44 3.28 45.91
CA LEU A 158 4.83 4.57 45.33
C LEU A 158 4.30 5.76 46.14
N HIS A 159 3.37 5.53 47.08
CA HIS A 159 2.63 6.58 47.78
C HIS A 159 1.94 7.59 46.84
N GLU A 160 1.59 7.14 45.64
CA GLU A 160 0.96 7.96 44.60
C GLU A 160 -0.53 7.64 44.50
N ALA A 161 -1.34 8.69 44.36
CA ALA A 161 -2.75 8.59 44.05
C ALA A 161 -3.09 9.51 42.87
N GLN A 162 -3.89 9.03 41.93
CA GLN A 162 -4.26 9.77 40.74
C GLN A 162 -5.71 9.51 40.35
N CYS A 163 -6.51 10.58 40.21
CA CYS A 163 -7.86 10.50 39.66
C CYS A 163 -7.91 11.06 38.23
N VAL A 164 -8.43 10.27 37.29
CA VAL A 164 -8.53 10.63 35.87
C VAL A 164 -9.96 10.45 35.37
N VAL A 165 -10.41 11.35 34.49
CA VAL A 165 -11.70 11.27 33.79
C VAL A 165 -11.47 10.84 32.34
N TYR A 166 -12.28 9.88 31.88
CA TYR A 166 -12.29 9.36 30.52
C TYR A 166 -13.70 9.49 29.93
N ALA A 167 -13.79 9.91 28.67
CA ALA A 167 -15.03 9.81 27.91
C ALA A 167 -15.28 8.37 27.45
N PHE A 168 -16.54 8.00 27.23
CA PHE A 168 -16.88 6.71 26.66
C PHE A 168 -16.30 6.51 25.25
N PRO A 169 -15.99 5.26 24.87
CA PRO A 169 -15.54 4.95 23.52
C PRO A 169 -16.64 5.24 22.49
N ARG A 170 -16.25 5.80 21.34
CA ARG A 170 -17.17 6.05 20.23
C ARG A 170 -17.58 4.75 19.57
N ILE A 171 -18.87 4.66 19.22
CA ILE A 171 -19.48 3.46 18.65
C ILE A 171 -19.01 3.25 17.21
N GLU A 172 -18.85 4.34 16.45
CA GLU A 172 -18.43 4.29 15.05
C GLU A 172 -17.04 3.64 14.91
N ASP A 173 -16.14 3.97 15.83
CA ASP A 173 -14.78 3.41 15.90
C ASP A 173 -14.76 1.92 16.31
N ASN A 174 -15.91 1.37 16.72
CA ASN A 174 -16.06 0.05 17.31
C ASN A 174 -17.16 -0.82 16.66
N ALA A 175 -17.57 -0.53 15.42
CA ALA A 175 -18.69 -1.20 14.75
C ALA A 175 -18.60 -2.75 14.77
N ALA A 176 -17.43 -3.32 14.42
CA ALA A 176 -17.23 -4.77 14.42
C ALA A 176 -17.36 -5.38 15.83
N ARG A 177 -16.99 -4.63 16.87
CA ARG A 177 -17.09 -5.03 18.26
C ARG A 177 -18.54 -5.01 18.74
N MET A 178 -19.32 -4.02 18.31
CA MET A 178 -20.74 -3.92 18.59
C MET A 178 -21.56 -5.08 18.02
N GLU A 179 -21.25 -5.54 16.80
CA GLU A 179 -21.90 -6.74 16.23
C GLU A 179 -21.70 -7.99 17.11
N ARG A 180 -20.50 -8.13 17.69
CA ARG A 180 -20.19 -9.25 18.59
C ARG A 180 -20.90 -9.12 19.93
N LEU A 181 -20.99 -7.92 20.50
CA LEU A 181 -21.79 -7.69 21.71
C LEU A 181 -23.25 -8.06 21.50
N ARG A 182 -23.82 -7.74 20.33
CA ARG A 182 -25.18 -8.17 19.95
C ARG A 182 -25.28 -9.70 19.86
N TRP A 183 -24.28 -10.37 19.28
CA TRP A 183 -24.24 -11.84 19.27
C TRP A 183 -24.17 -12.44 20.68
N ARG A 184 -23.35 -11.90 21.58
CA ARG A 184 -23.24 -12.35 22.98
C ARG A 184 -24.55 -12.15 23.74
N ARG A 185 -25.19 -10.99 23.57
CA ARG A 185 -26.54 -10.72 24.09
C ARG A 185 -27.50 -11.81 23.64
N ASP A 186 -27.50 -12.15 22.35
CA ASP A 186 -28.40 -13.16 21.80
C ASP A 186 -28.12 -14.56 22.39
N GLN A 187 -26.86 -14.91 22.68
CA GLN A 187 -26.53 -16.14 23.41
C GLN A 187 -27.11 -16.15 24.82
N VAL A 188 -26.98 -15.05 25.56
CA VAL A 188 -27.53 -14.91 26.92
C VAL A 188 -29.05 -14.99 26.92
N MET A 189 -29.72 -14.33 25.98
CA MET A 189 -31.18 -14.38 25.85
C MET A 189 -31.67 -15.79 25.46
N LYS A 190 -30.96 -16.46 24.55
CA LYS A 190 -31.23 -17.85 24.19
C LYS A 190 -31.09 -18.77 25.40
N TRP A 191 -29.98 -18.65 26.13
CA TRP A 191 -29.73 -19.39 27.37
C TRP A 191 -30.86 -19.18 28.38
N GLN A 192 -31.25 -17.93 28.64
CA GLN A 192 -32.34 -17.59 29.55
C GLN A 192 -33.66 -18.27 29.14
N SER A 193 -33.97 -18.29 27.84
CA SER A 193 -35.18 -18.92 27.29
C SER A 193 -35.17 -20.46 27.38
N ILE A 194 -33.99 -21.09 27.41
CA ILE A 194 -33.83 -22.55 27.56
C ILE A 194 -34.01 -22.93 29.03
N GLN A 195 -33.36 -22.17 29.93
CA GLN A 195 -33.50 -22.39 31.38
C GLN A 195 -34.94 -22.21 31.86
N ALA A 196 -35.67 -21.25 31.28
CA ALA A 196 -37.11 -21.09 31.46
C ALA A 196 -37.93 -22.38 31.27
N LYS A 197 -37.53 -23.22 30.30
CA LYS A 197 -38.28 -24.38 29.84
C LYS A 197 -37.91 -25.67 30.58
N HIS A 198 -36.75 -25.72 31.23
CA HIS A 198 -36.20 -26.93 31.85
C HIS A 198 -36.18 -26.87 33.40
N GLN A 199 -37.30 -26.44 34.00
CA GLN A 199 -37.44 -26.26 35.46
C GLN A 199 -37.13 -27.50 36.34
N HIS A 200 -36.96 -28.72 35.79
CA HIS A 200 -36.90 -29.98 36.57
C HIS A 200 -35.72 -30.92 36.22
N SER A 201 -34.79 -30.52 35.35
CA SER A 201 -33.57 -31.31 35.10
C SER A 201 -32.42 -30.81 35.98
N ALA A 202 -31.55 -31.73 36.39
CA ALA A 202 -30.45 -31.54 37.35
C ALA A 202 -29.59 -30.27 37.10
N PRO A 203 -28.97 -29.70 38.16
CA PRO A 203 -28.16 -28.46 38.13
C PRO A 203 -26.84 -28.56 37.34
N GLU A 204 -26.73 -29.54 36.44
CA GLU A 204 -25.54 -29.74 35.63
C GLU A 204 -25.51 -28.71 34.47
N LEU A 205 -24.85 -27.59 34.80
CA LEU A 205 -24.16 -26.64 33.93
C LEU A 205 -25.02 -25.47 33.40
N PHE A 206 -25.20 -24.47 34.26
CA PHE A 206 -25.52 -23.09 33.84
C PHE A 206 -24.31 -22.48 33.14
N GLN A 207 -24.19 -22.77 31.85
CA GLN A 207 -23.11 -22.31 30.99
C GLN A 207 -23.68 -21.48 29.85
N VAL A 208 -23.06 -20.34 29.56
CA VAL A 208 -23.37 -19.52 28.38
C VAL A 208 -22.12 -19.30 27.55
N ASN A 209 -22.23 -19.46 26.23
CA ASN A 209 -21.15 -19.12 25.31
C ASN A 209 -20.90 -17.62 25.39
N TRP A 210 -19.72 -17.25 25.87
CA TRP A 210 -19.35 -15.85 26.09
C TRP A 210 -18.51 -15.31 24.94
N THR A 211 -17.55 -16.09 24.45
CA THR A 211 -16.83 -15.81 23.20
C THR A 211 -16.96 -17.01 22.26
N LYS A 212 -16.16 -17.06 21.17
CA LYS A 212 -16.12 -18.25 20.31
C LYS A 212 -15.55 -19.47 21.03
N SER A 213 -14.64 -19.27 21.98
CA SER A 213 -13.99 -20.38 22.70
C SER A 213 -14.21 -20.36 24.22
N ASN A 214 -14.63 -19.22 24.78
CA ASN A 214 -14.88 -19.10 26.22
C ASN A 214 -16.36 -19.32 26.58
N ILE A 215 -16.56 -20.00 27.69
CA ILE A 215 -17.84 -20.26 28.33
C ILE A 215 -17.85 -19.51 29.66
N LEU A 216 -18.92 -18.77 29.92
CA LEU A 216 -19.19 -18.23 31.24
C LEU A 216 -20.05 -19.23 32.01
N GLU A 217 -19.48 -19.78 33.08
CA GLU A 217 -20.10 -20.73 33.99
C GLU A 217 -20.52 -20.04 35.29
N PHE A 218 -21.74 -20.31 35.74
CA PHE A 218 -22.23 -19.79 37.01
C PHE A 218 -21.96 -20.78 38.14
N MET A 219 -21.47 -20.26 39.26
CA MET A 219 -21.32 -21.04 40.48
C MET A 219 -22.52 -20.86 41.39
N PHE A 220 -23.01 -21.95 41.94
CA PHE A 220 -24.14 -21.95 42.86
C PHE A 220 -23.74 -22.54 44.21
N GLY A 221 -24.21 -21.89 45.26
CA GLY A 221 -24.15 -22.39 46.62
C GLY A 221 -25.18 -23.48 46.90
N LYS A 222 -25.14 -24.01 48.12
CA LYS A 222 -26.07 -25.06 48.60
C LYS A 222 -27.54 -24.66 48.51
N ASP A 223 -27.82 -23.36 48.57
CA ASP A 223 -29.16 -22.79 48.52
C ASP A 223 -29.56 -22.31 47.11
N MET A 224 -28.86 -22.76 46.07
CA MET A 224 -29.05 -22.34 44.67
C MET A 224 -28.87 -20.83 44.44
N GLN A 225 -28.16 -20.13 45.33
CA GLN A 225 -27.76 -18.74 45.14
C GLN A 225 -26.48 -18.67 44.31
N VAL A 226 -26.36 -17.66 43.44
CA VAL A 226 -25.15 -17.43 42.66
C VAL A 226 -24.03 -17.00 43.61
N GLU A 227 -23.00 -17.83 43.73
CA GLU A 227 -21.77 -17.56 44.49
C GLU A 227 -20.68 -16.94 43.60
N GLY A 228 -20.95 -16.76 42.31
CA GLY A 228 -20.14 -15.99 41.38
C GLY A 228 -20.09 -16.60 39.98
N VAL A 229 -19.02 -16.28 39.23
CA VAL A 229 -18.85 -16.69 37.83
C VAL A 229 -17.42 -17.13 37.52
N ASP A 230 -17.30 -18.18 36.72
CA ASP A 230 -16.05 -18.67 36.13
C ASP A 230 -16.09 -18.45 34.61
N LEU A 231 -15.05 -17.82 34.06
CA LEU A 231 -14.80 -17.79 32.63
C LEU A 231 -13.86 -18.94 32.30
N LEU A 232 -14.37 -19.92 31.57
CA LEU A 232 -13.69 -21.15 31.20
C LEU A 232 -13.35 -21.15 29.72
N LYS A 233 -12.22 -21.75 29.35
CA LYS A 233 -11.90 -22.14 27.97
C LYS A 233 -11.64 -23.63 27.95
N GLY A 234 -12.51 -24.40 27.29
CA GLY A 234 -12.54 -25.85 27.47
C GLY A 234 -12.78 -26.20 28.95
N SER A 235 -11.84 -26.92 29.57
CA SER A 235 -11.85 -27.23 31.01
C SER A 235 -10.99 -26.31 31.87
N ARG A 236 -10.32 -25.32 31.27
CA ARG A 236 -9.36 -24.45 31.95
C ARG A 236 -10.06 -23.19 32.48
N LEU A 237 -9.85 -22.90 33.77
CA LEU A 237 -10.23 -21.63 34.36
C LEU A 237 -9.33 -20.50 33.84
N VAL A 238 -9.92 -19.50 33.20
CA VAL A 238 -9.23 -18.27 32.77
C VAL A 238 -9.35 -17.21 33.86
N LYS A 239 -10.56 -17.04 34.37
CA LYS A 239 -10.91 -16.01 35.35
C LYS A 239 -12.03 -16.53 36.24
N SER A 240 -11.91 -16.32 37.54
CA SER A 240 -12.96 -16.63 38.53
C SER A 240 -13.29 -15.38 39.30
N MET A 241 -14.56 -15.15 39.56
CA MET A 241 -15.06 -14.19 40.53
C MET A 241 -15.94 -14.93 41.52
N ARG A 242 -15.61 -14.85 42.81
CA ARG A 242 -16.33 -15.45 43.93
C ARG A 242 -16.95 -14.33 44.76
N ILE A 243 -18.26 -14.38 44.97
CA ILE A 243 -19.00 -13.47 45.83
C ILE A 243 -18.78 -13.92 47.28
N GLN A 244 -18.22 -13.04 48.10
CA GLN A 244 -17.88 -13.32 49.51
C GLN A 244 -19.01 -12.96 50.47
N GLY A 245 -19.98 -12.16 50.02
CA GLY A 245 -21.17 -11.78 50.77
C GLY A 245 -22.02 -10.80 49.97
N VAL A 246 -23.34 -10.93 50.11
CA VAL A 246 -24.31 -9.92 49.69
C VAL A 246 -24.63 -9.11 50.95
N THR A 247 -24.28 -7.83 50.96
CA THR A 247 -24.66 -6.92 52.06
C THR A 247 -26.17 -6.68 52.04
N ASP A 248 -26.81 -6.67 53.22
CA ASP A 248 -28.26 -6.60 53.36
C ASP A 248 -28.88 -5.39 52.62
N PRO A 249 -30.03 -5.55 51.95
CA PRO A 249 -30.74 -4.47 51.26
C PRO A 249 -31.29 -3.38 52.21
N GLU A 250 -31.21 -3.57 53.53
CA GLU A 250 -31.59 -2.58 54.54
C GLU A 250 -30.52 -1.49 54.78
N ASP A 251 -29.28 -1.64 54.26
CA ASP A 251 -28.31 -0.54 54.15
C ASP A 251 -28.69 0.37 52.96
N THR A 252 -29.75 1.14 53.21
CA THR A 252 -30.64 1.93 52.33
C THR A 252 -30.10 2.58 51.04
N ALA A 253 -31.04 2.64 50.07
CA ALA A 253 -31.05 3.37 48.80
C ALA A 253 -30.71 4.88 48.87
N GLU A 254 -30.64 5.50 50.06
CA GLU A 254 -30.26 6.91 50.26
C GLU A 254 -28.75 7.11 50.44
N GLY A 255 -28.02 6.15 51.02
CA GLY A 255 -26.55 6.21 51.14
C GLY A 255 -25.83 5.88 49.82
N THR A 256 -26.53 5.26 48.88
CA THR A 256 -25.97 4.66 47.68
C THR A 256 -25.68 5.64 46.55
N GLU A 257 -26.40 6.75 46.46
CA GLU A 257 -26.03 7.83 45.54
C GLU A 257 -24.71 8.49 45.95
N SER A 258 -24.44 8.61 47.25
CA SER A 258 -23.14 9.08 47.74
C SER A 258 -22.01 8.10 47.39
N LEU A 259 -22.29 6.80 47.32
CA LEU A 259 -21.30 5.78 46.96
C LEU A 259 -21.04 5.72 45.45
N LEU A 260 -22.03 6.04 44.60
CA LEU A 260 -21.85 6.18 43.16
C LEU A 260 -21.37 7.58 42.74
N SER A 261 -21.11 8.45 43.71
CA SER A 261 -20.54 9.77 43.46
C SER A 261 -19.07 9.69 43.04
N LEU A 262 -18.54 10.82 42.54
CA LEU A 262 -17.18 10.93 42.04
C LEU A 262 -16.16 10.45 43.08
N PRO A 263 -15.15 9.67 42.67
CA PRO A 263 -14.13 9.18 43.60
C PRO A 263 -13.24 10.31 44.15
N SER A 264 -13.22 11.47 43.50
CA SER A 264 -12.58 12.71 43.96
C SER A 264 -13.21 13.92 43.26
N GLU A 265 -13.26 15.08 43.94
CA GLU A 265 -13.70 16.36 43.37
C GLU A 265 -12.71 16.96 42.34
N HIS A 266 -11.51 16.38 42.20
CA HIS A 266 -10.41 16.94 41.39
C HIS A 266 -9.87 15.98 40.32
N CYS A 267 -10.72 15.11 39.76
CA CYS A 267 -10.29 14.21 38.68
C CYS A 267 -9.92 15.02 37.42
N THR A 268 -8.75 14.75 36.87
CA THR A 268 -8.20 15.48 35.71
C THR A 268 -8.59 14.77 34.41
N PRO A 269 -8.99 15.49 33.34
CA PRO A 269 -9.22 14.86 32.03
C PRO A 269 -7.96 14.13 31.54
N VAL A 270 -8.13 12.95 30.93
CA VAL A 270 -6.99 12.13 30.45
C VAL A 270 -6.05 12.88 29.49
N SER A 271 -6.58 13.82 28.70
CA SER A 271 -5.81 14.66 27.77
C SER A 271 -4.73 15.51 28.46
N ASP A 272 -4.96 15.86 29.72
CA ASP A 272 -4.16 16.87 30.43
C ASP A 272 -3.11 16.21 31.35
N VAL A 273 -3.16 14.88 31.48
CA VAL A 273 -2.29 14.12 32.38
C VAL A 273 -1.00 13.72 31.64
N VAL A 274 0.13 14.34 31.99
CA VAL A 274 1.46 14.02 31.42
C VAL A 274 2.14 12.90 32.23
N ASN A 275 2.54 11.80 31.58
CA ASN A 275 3.28 10.65 32.18
C ASN A 275 2.68 10.06 33.47
N PRO A 276 1.42 9.62 33.48
CA PRO A 276 0.84 9.02 34.67
C PRO A 276 1.45 7.65 35.00
N PRO A 277 1.44 7.27 36.29
CA PRO A 277 1.89 5.96 36.75
C PRO A 277 1.00 4.81 36.22
N ALA A 278 -0.29 5.10 35.95
CA ALA A 278 -1.22 4.17 35.32
C ALA A 278 -2.24 4.91 34.42
N ARG A 279 -2.63 4.31 33.29
CA ARG A 279 -3.71 4.82 32.41
C ARG A 279 -4.70 3.71 32.07
N VAL A 280 -5.97 4.10 31.92
CA VAL A 280 -7.01 3.27 31.29
C VAL A 280 -7.33 3.87 29.93
N GLU A 281 -6.57 3.53 28.89
CA GLU A 281 -6.85 4.10 27.56
C GLU A 281 -8.01 3.37 26.88
N LEU A 282 -9.08 4.13 26.62
CA LEU A 282 -10.34 3.67 26.03
C LEU A 282 -10.43 3.86 24.50
N THR A 283 -9.41 4.46 23.87
CA THR A 283 -9.34 4.59 22.41
C THR A 283 -8.82 3.29 21.78
N PRO A 284 -9.36 2.84 20.64
CA PRO A 284 -8.81 1.68 19.92
C PRO A 284 -7.34 1.90 19.49
N PRO A 285 -6.47 0.87 19.55
CA PRO A 285 -6.66 -0.39 20.28
C PRO A 285 -6.63 -0.16 21.81
N HIS A 286 -7.64 -0.67 22.52
CA HIS A 286 -7.80 -0.45 23.98
C HIS A 286 -6.60 -0.98 24.75
N ARG A 287 -6.08 -0.23 25.72
CA ARG A 287 -4.78 -0.64 26.27
C ARG A 287 -4.81 -1.69 27.37
N LYS A 288 -5.88 -1.86 28.16
CA LYS A 288 -5.78 -2.68 29.41
C LYS A 288 -6.95 -3.60 29.79
N SER A 289 -8.17 -3.41 29.27
CA SER A 289 -9.31 -4.30 29.58
C SER A 289 -10.33 -4.34 28.45
N SER A 290 -10.57 -5.53 27.91
CA SER A 290 -11.63 -5.78 26.93
C SER A 290 -13.01 -5.75 27.59
N ALA A 291 -13.19 -6.42 28.73
CA ALA A 291 -14.48 -6.50 29.44
C ALA A 291 -15.01 -5.14 29.88
N LEU A 292 -14.14 -4.26 30.39
CA LEU A 292 -14.53 -2.89 30.73
C LEU A 292 -14.96 -2.11 29.50
N ASN A 293 -14.22 -2.23 28.39
CA ASN A 293 -14.58 -1.52 27.17
C ASN A 293 -15.90 -2.00 26.56
N ASP A 294 -16.13 -3.32 26.58
CA ASP A 294 -17.42 -3.91 26.17
C ASP A 294 -18.56 -3.32 27.00
N LEU A 295 -18.37 -3.21 28.32
CA LEU A 295 -19.34 -2.59 29.20
C LEU A 295 -19.59 -1.12 28.83
N LEU A 296 -18.55 -0.31 28.65
CA LEU A 296 -18.69 1.10 28.30
C LEU A 296 -19.38 1.31 26.94
N LEU A 297 -19.07 0.49 25.94
CA LEU A 297 -19.74 0.54 24.63
C LEU A 297 -21.24 0.24 24.73
N MET A 298 -21.65 -0.74 25.55
CA MET A 298 -23.07 -1.02 25.77
C MET A 298 -23.77 0.12 26.52
N LEU A 299 -23.08 0.73 27.47
CA LEU A 299 -23.64 1.81 28.30
C LEU A 299 -23.72 3.14 27.55
N GLY A 300 -22.84 3.36 26.56
CA GLY A 300 -22.82 4.54 25.69
C GLY A 300 -23.66 4.44 24.42
N ASP A 301 -24.30 3.29 24.16
CA ASP A 301 -25.22 3.11 23.03
C ASP A 301 -26.42 4.06 23.17
N GLU A 302 -26.80 4.78 22.09
CA GLU A 302 -27.87 5.79 22.11
C GLU A 302 -29.23 5.24 22.56
N SER A 303 -29.39 3.92 22.52
CA SER A 303 -30.47 3.20 23.19
C SER A 303 -29.92 2.29 24.28
N PRO A 304 -29.54 2.81 25.47
CA PRO A 304 -29.13 1.97 26.59
C PRO A 304 -30.27 1.01 27.01
N ARG A 305 -31.51 1.40 26.68
CA ARG A 305 -32.74 0.60 26.82
C ARG A 305 -32.78 -0.64 25.92
N GLY A 306 -31.91 -0.72 24.91
CA GLY A 306 -31.81 -1.85 23.98
C GLY A 306 -31.04 -3.05 24.54
N TRP A 307 -30.31 -2.89 25.64
CA TRP A 307 -29.52 -3.94 26.26
C TRP A 307 -30.24 -4.55 27.47
N PRO A 308 -30.44 -5.88 27.53
CA PRO A 308 -31.06 -6.54 28.69
C PRO A 308 -30.24 -6.32 29.97
N GLN A 309 -30.91 -5.97 31.07
CA GLN A 309 -30.28 -5.74 32.38
C GLN A 309 -29.40 -6.91 32.83
N LEU A 310 -29.86 -8.15 32.58
CA LEU A 310 -29.10 -9.36 32.83
C LEU A 310 -27.76 -9.37 32.09
N PHE A 311 -27.74 -8.99 30.82
CA PHE A 311 -26.51 -8.98 30.02
C PHE A 311 -25.50 -7.92 30.50
N ILE A 312 -26.00 -6.73 30.89
CA ILE A 312 -25.17 -5.68 31.51
C ILE A 312 -24.57 -6.19 32.83
N MET A 313 -25.38 -6.84 33.67
CA MET A 313 -24.91 -7.39 34.94
C MET A 313 -23.84 -8.47 34.74
N LEU A 314 -24.05 -9.43 33.82
CA LEU A 314 -23.06 -10.46 33.52
C LEU A 314 -21.76 -9.84 33.03
N SER A 315 -21.84 -8.83 32.16
CA SER A 315 -20.66 -8.13 31.67
C SER A 315 -19.92 -7.40 32.79
N ALA A 316 -20.63 -6.76 33.72
CA ALA A 316 -20.03 -6.15 34.91
C ALA A 316 -19.32 -7.18 35.81
N LEU A 317 -19.89 -8.39 35.99
CA LEU A 317 -19.26 -9.48 36.73
C LEU A 317 -17.99 -10.03 36.04
N THR A 318 -17.85 -9.80 34.74
CA THR A 318 -16.61 -10.11 34.00
C THR A 318 -15.54 -9.04 34.11
N VAL A 319 -15.74 -7.89 34.77
CA VAL A 319 -14.70 -6.85 34.92
C VAL A 319 -13.69 -7.16 36.04
N PRO A 320 -14.08 -7.54 37.28
CA PRO A 320 -13.19 -7.68 38.45
C PRO A 320 -11.77 -8.24 38.22
N GLY A 321 -11.61 -9.34 37.50
CA GLY A 321 -10.28 -9.91 37.22
C GLY A 321 -9.37 -9.10 36.30
N ASP A 322 -9.87 -8.07 35.62
CA ASP A 322 -9.08 -7.17 34.78
C ASP A 322 -8.46 -6.05 35.60
N VAL A 323 -8.92 -5.84 36.84
CA VAL A 323 -8.34 -4.89 37.81
C VAL A 323 -6.84 -5.08 37.94
N ALA A 324 -6.39 -6.35 38.02
CA ALA A 324 -4.97 -6.66 38.14
C ALA A 324 -4.16 -6.22 36.89
N VAL A 325 -4.76 -6.30 35.70
CA VAL A 325 -4.12 -5.93 34.42
C VAL A 325 -4.17 -4.41 34.18
N MET A 326 -5.15 -3.72 34.76
CA MET A 326 -5.20 -2.25 34.75
C MET A 326 -4.11 -1.62 35.64
N ILE A 327 -3.69 -2.32 36.70
CA ILE A 327 -2.61 -1.90 37.60
C ILE A 327 -1.23 -2.17 37.00
N GLU A 328 -1.04 -3.31 36.33
CA GLU A 328 0.27 -3.72 35.80
C GLU A 328 0.13 -4.38 34.43
N ASP A 329 1.02 -3.99 33.52
CA ASP A 329 1.06 -4.53 32.16
C ASP A 329 1.41 -6.03 32.19
N PRO A 330 0.81 -6.84 31.30
CA PRO A 330 1.15 -8.25 31.20
C PRO A 330 2.61 -8.44 30.77
N GLU A 331 3.21 -9.53 31.24
CA GLU A 331 4.56 -9.90 30.80
C GLU A 331 4.57 -10.27 29.30
N PRO A 332 5.60 -9.88 28.54
CA PRO A 332 5.73 -10.28 27.14
C PRO A 332 5.95 -11.79 27.00
N PRO A 333 5.59 -12.38 25.83
CA PRO A 333 5.93 -13.77 25.54
C PRO A 333 7.46 -13.95 25.57
N ARG A 334 7.91 -15.15 25.96
CA ARG A 334 9.33 -15.48 26.13
C ARG A 334 9.82 -16.49 25.08
N PRO A 335 9.90 -16.11 23.78
CA PRO A 335 10.32 -17.00 22.71
C PRO A 335 11.73 -17.60 22.92
N GLU A 336 12.57 -16.97 23.73
CA GLU A 336 13.90 -17.47 24.10
C GLU A 336 13.88 -18.81 24.85
N ASN A 337 12.76 -19.15 25.50
CA ASN A 337 12.59 -20.40 26.23
C ASN A 337 12.15 -21.56 25.32
N LEU A 338 11.85 -21.30 24.05
CA LEU A 338 11.41 -22.31 23.11
C LEU A 338 12.62 -23.06 22.53
N ALA A 339 12.54 -24.39 22.45
CA ALA A 339 13.53 -25.22 21.76
C ALA A 339 13.29 -25.20 20.23
N GLY A 340 12.03 -25.30 19.82
CA GLY A 340 11.60 -25.18 18.43
C GLY A 340 10.15 -24.69 18.30
N LEU A 341 9.84 -24.14 17.13
CA LEU A 341 8.58 -23.51 16.79
C LEU A 341 8.19 -23.88 15.36
N ALA A 342 6.90 -24.12 15.09
CA ALA A 342 6.36 -24.16 13.75
C ALA A 342 4.97 -23.52 13.70
N PHE A 343 4.63 -22.94 12.55
CA PHE A 343 3.33 -22.37 12.31
C PHE A 343 3.02 -22.26 10.81
N ASP A 344 1.75 -22.27 10.48
CA ASP A 344 1.24 -21.88 9.17
C ASP A 344 0.96 -20.37 9.16
N TYR A 345 0.99 -19.73 7.99
CA TYR A 345 0.70 -18.31 7.89
C TYR A 345 -0.11 -17.97 6.64
N THR A 346 -0.83 -16.85 6.73
CA THR A 346 -1.35 -16.10 5.59
C THR A 346 -0.93 -14.64 5.77
N ALA A 347 -0.16 -14.12 4.83
CA ALA A 347 0.40 -12.78 4.89
C ALA A 347 -0.14 -11.89 3.77
N GLN A 348 -0.29 -10.63 4.11
CA GLN A 348 -0.65 -9.55 3.20
C GLN A 348 0.44 -8.48 3.28
N VAL A 349 0.98 -8.11 2.13
CA VAL A 349 1.99 -7.06 1.99
C VAL A 349 1.41 -5.95 1.14
N VAL A 350 1.49 -4.72 1.62
CA VAL A 350 1.13 -3.55 0.85
C VAL A 350 2.43 -2.92 0.39
N SER A 351 2.71 -3.06 -0.90
CA SER A 351 3.87 -2.46 -1.54
C SER A 351 3.36 -1.59 -2.68
N ARG A 352 3.64 -0.29 -2.64
CA ARG A 352 3.33 0.65 -3.74
C ARG A 352 1.83 0.71 -4.08
N GLY A 353 0.98 0.63 -3.05
CA GLY A 353 -0.48 0.57 -3.20
C GLY A 353 -1.03 -0.77 -3.70
N VAL A 354 -0.17 -1.68 -4.17
CA VAL A 354 -0.55 -3.03 -4.57
C VAL A 354 -0.51 -3.94 -3.35
N ARG A 355 -1.58 -4.71 -3.19
CA ARG A 355 -1.77 -5.65 -2.10
C ARG A 355 -1.42 -7.04 -2.59
N HIS A 356 -0.29 -7.57 -2.13
CA HIS A 356 0.12 -8.94 -2.40
C HIS A 356 -0.30 -9.85 -1.26
N THR A 357 -0.75 -11.07 -1.61
CA THR A 357 -1.09 -12.09 -0.63
C THR A 357 -0.19 -13.31 -0.80
N SER A 358 0.17 -13.92 0.32
CA SER A 358 0.92 -15.17 0.34
C SER A 358 0.45 -16.07 1.49
N ALA A 359 0.68 -17.36 1.36
CA ALA A 359 0.38 -18.33 2.40
C ALA A 359 1.51 -19.35 2.49
N GLY A 360 1.70 -19.96 3.65
CA GLY A 360 2.80 -20.89 3.82
C GLY A 360 2.92 -21.47 5.22
N SER A 361 4.10 -22.01 5.49
CA SER A 361 4.48 -22.62 6.76
C SER A 361 5.92 -22.27 7.08
N ILE A 362 6.20 -22.13 8.37
CA ILE A 362 7.50 -21.86 8.93
C ILE A 362 7.84 -22.91 9.99
N TRP A 363 9.10 -23.31 10.03
CA TRP A 363 9.69 -24.16 11.07
C TRP A 363 10.99 -23.53 11.57
N LEU A 364 11.18 -23.50 12.88
CA LEU A 364 12.39 -23.04 13.55
C LEU A 364 12.85 -24.10 14.55
N ASN A 365 14.16 -24.37 14.55
CA ASN A 365 14.85 -24.99 15.67
C ASN A 365 15.84 -23.96 16.20
N LEU A 366 15.55 -23.40 17.37
CA LEU A 366 16.30 -22.28 17.95
C LEU A 366 17.62 -22.74 18.59
N ASP A 367 17.68 -24.00 19.04
CA ASP A 367 18.92 -24.59 19.58
C ASP A 367 19.94 -24.86 18.48
N ARG A 368 19.49 -25.29 17.30
CA ARG A 368 20.31 -25.51 16.11
C ARG A 368 20.40 -24.29 15.19
N ARG A 369 19.79 -23.16 15.59
CA ARG A 369 19.71 -21.91 14.79
C ARG A 369 19.30 -22.18 13.33
N SER A 370 18.33 -23.07 13.15
CA SER A 370 17.88 -23.54 11.83
C SER A 370 16.44 -23.13 11.58
N PHE A 371 16.12 -22.83 10.33
CA PHE A 371 14.85 -22.27 9.89
C PHE A 371 14.45 -22.84 8.54
N ARG A 372 13.16 -23.09 8.32
CA ARG A 372 12.59 -23.35 7.00
C ARG A 372 11.36 -22.48 6.81
N LEU A 373 11.24 -21.90 5.62
CA LEU A 373 10.05 -21.21 5.15
C LEU A 373 9.60 -21.86 3.86
N ARG A 374 8.34 -22.27 3.82
CA ARG A 374 7.69 -22.76 2.61
C ARG A 374 6.49 -21.85 2.34
N GLY A 375 6.47 -21.17 1.20
CA GLY A 375 5.42 -20.21 0.87
C GLY A 375 4.97 -20.29 -0.57
N GLU A 376 3.73 -19.88 -0.81
CA GLU A 376 3.16 -19.64 -2.13
C GLU A 376 2.59 -18.22 -2.21
N ALA A 377 2.73 -17.59 -3.37
CA ALA A 377 2.07 -16.34 -3.73
C ALA A 377 1.37 -16.56 -5.08
N LYS A 378 0.04 -16.49 -5.10
CA LYS A 378 -0.76 -16.82 -6.30
C LYS A 378 -0.84 -15.68 -7.30
N GLU A 379 -0.74 -14.45 -6.81
CA GLU A 379 -0.97 -13.22 -7.57
C GLU A 379 0.34 -12.42 -7.66
N THR A 380 1.34 -12.99 -8.34
CA THR A 380 2.53 -12.23 -8.74
C THR A 380 2.41 -11.82 -10.20
N LYS A 381 3.16 -10.79 -10.62
CA LYS A 381 3.15 -10.31 -12.02
C LYS A 381 3.51 -11.39 -13.05
N VAL A 382 4.16 -12.48 -12.63
CA VAL A 382 4.61 -13.58 -13.47
C VAL A 382 3.85 -14.89 -13.21
N GLY A 383 2.70 -14.81 -12.55
CA GLY A 383 1.89 -15.96 -12.15
C GLY A 383 2.22 -16.51 -10.74
N PRO A 384 1.73 -17.71 -10.38
CA PRO A 384 1.96 -18.29 -9.07
C PRO A 384 3.44 -18.62 -8.82
N LEU A 385 3.95 -18.12 -7.70
CA LEU A 385 5.29 -18.35 -7.19
C LEU A 385 5.23 -19.31 -6.01
N TYR A 386 6.05 -20.36 -6.06
CA TYR A 386 6.29 -21.25 -4.94
C TYR A 386 7.75 -21.18 -4.51
N MET A 387 7.98 -21.09 -3.20
CA MET A 387 9.32 -21.03 -2.63
C MET A 387 9.44 -21.91 -1.39
N ASP A 388 10.58 -22.58 -1.27
CA ASP A 388 10.97 -23.37 -0.13
C ASP A 388 12.43 -23.07 0.25
N LEU A 389 12.62 -22.37 1.36
CA LEU A 389 13.91 -21.89 1.85
C LEU A 389 14.27 -22.62 3.14
N VAL A 390 15.49 -23.16 3.22
CA VAL A 390 16.02 -23.86 4.40
C VAL A 390 17.35 -23.24 4.80
N ALA A 391 17.42 -22.64 5.98
CA ALA A 391 18.63 -22.11 6.60
C ALA A 391 19.09 -23.02 7.74
N ARG A 392 20.34 -23.48 7.72
CA ARG A 392 20.92 -24.35 8.74
C ARG A 392 22.00 -23.61 9.52
N GLY A 393 21.86 -23.48 10.83
CA GLY A 393 22.85 -22.81 11.69
C GLY A 393 23.92 -23.73 12.28
N ASP A 394 23.98 -25.00 11.87
CA ASP A 394 24.89 -26.01 12.43
C ASP A 394 26.32 -25.95 11.84
N PHE A 395 27.16 -26.97 12.12
CA PHE A 395 28.57 -27.03 11.68
C PHE A 395 28.79 -26.92 10.16
N LYS A 396 27.75 -27.03 9.34
CA LYS A 396 27.78 -26.76 7.90
C LYS A 396 26.76 -25.68 7.55
N ALA A 397 26.91 -24.51 8.18
CA ALA A 397 25.97 -23.43 8.05
C ALA A 397 25.79 -23.00 6.59
N LYS A 398 24.62 -23.29 6.03
CA LYS A 398 24.25 -22.99 4.65
C LYS A 398 22.77 -22.66 4.59
N VAL A 399 22.41 -21.89 3.58
CA VAL A 399 21.04 -21.60 3.26
C VAL A 399 20.77 -22.12 1.85
N TYR A 400 19.64 -22.79 1.71
CA TYR A 400 19.17 -23.43 0.50
C TYR A 400 17.87 -22.76 0.12
N ALA A 401 17.68 -22.45 -1.15
CA ALA A 401 16.41 -21.95 -1.64
C ALA A 401 16.03 -22.67 -2.91
N ASN A 402 14.83 -23.22 -2.89
CA ASN A 402 14.17 -23.87 -4.00
C ASN A 402 12.99 -22.99 -4.43
N VAL A 403 13.04 -22.46 -5.65
CA VAL A 403 12.04 -21.54 -6.20
C VAL A 403 11.47 -22.13 -7.48
N ASN A 404 10.15 -22.07 -7.61
CA ASN A 404 9.42 -22.60 -8.75
C ASN A 404 8.36 -21.59 -9.22
N LEU A 405 8.41 -21.21 -10.50
CA LEU A 405 7.39 -20.43 -11.18
C LEU A 405 6.58 -21.35 -12.08
N THR A 406 5.40 -21.74 -11.62
CA THR A 406 4.64 -22.82 -12.26
C THR A 406 4.15 -22.45 -13.65
N VAL A 407 3.82 -21.16 -13.89
CA VAL A 407 3.33 -20.69 -15.20
C VAL A 407 4.45 -20.64 -16.24
N GLN A 408 5.67 -20.27 -15.83
CA GLN A 408 6.81 -20.17 -16.75
C GLN A 408 7.57 -21.49 -16.90
N GLU A 409 7.14 -22.57 -16.22
CA GLU A 409 7.85 -23.84 -16.10
C GLU A 409 9.32 -23.66 -15.64
N GLU A 410 9.60 -22.59 -14.89
CA GLU A 410 10.94 -22.23 -14.45
C GLU A 410 11.21 -22.69 -13.01
N HIS A 411 12.33 -23.39 -12.82
CA HIS A 411 12.72 -23.95 -11.52
C HIS A 411 14.21 -23.75 -11.24
N GLN A 412 14.54 -23.30 -10.03
CA GLN A 412 15.91 -23.16 -9.56
C GLN A 412 16.04 -23.61 -8.10
N CYS A 413 17.05 -24.45 -7.83
CA CYS A 413 17.57 -24.62 -6.47
C CYS A 413 19.03 -24.15 -6.36
N VAL A 414 19.27 -23.29 -5.37
CA VAL A 414 20.60 -22.75 -5.04
C VAL A 414 20.94 -22.99 -3.57
N ALA A 415 22.22 -23.24 -3.32
CA ALA A 415 22.80 -23.27 -1.98
C ALA A 415 23.85 -22.15 -1.85
N TYR A 416 23.79 -21.41 -0.75
CA TYR A 416 24.65 -20.27 -0.46
C TYR A 416 25.11 -20.28 1.00
N ASP A 417 26.24 -19.61 1.25
CA ASP A 417 26.70 -19.33 2.61
C ASP A 417 25.83 -18.25 3.27
N TYR A 418 25.80 -18.23 4.60
CA TYR A 418 25.13 -17.17 5.34
C TYR A 418 25.71 -15.78 5.00
N PRO A 419 24.88 -14.72 5.05
CA PRO A 419 25.30 -13.38 4.68
C PRO A 419 26.39 -12.86 5.61
N ALA A 420 27.35 -12.14 5.04
CA ALA A 420 28.17 -11.19 5.81
C ALA A 420 27.45 -9.84 5.83
N MET A 421 27.39 -9.21 7.00
CA MET A 421 26.89 -7.83 7.13
C MET A 421 28.05 -6.84 7.24
N ASN A 422 27.81 -5.59 6.82
CA ASN A 422 28.73 -4.50 7.08
C ASN A 422 28.69 -4.11 8.57
N GLY A 423 29.75 -3.44 9.06
CA GLY A 423 29.85 -3.10 10.48
C GLY A 423 28.73 -2.17 10.99
N ASN A 424 28.20 -1.30 10.14
CA ASN A 424 27.13 -0.37 10.53
C ASN A 424 25.79 -1.09 10.75
N ASN A 425 25.37 -1.95 9.82
CA ASN A 425 24.11 -2.69 9.94
C ASN A 425 24.17 -3.68 11.11
N THR A 426 25.33 -4.32 11.32
CA THR A 426 25.55 -5.17 12.49
C THR A 426 25.36 -4.40 13.80
N ARG A 427 25.90 -3.19 13.89
CA ARG A 427 25.76 -2.35 15.08
C ARG A 427 24.31 -1.95 15.32
N GLU A 428 23.60 -1.51 14.28
CA GLU A 428 22.18 -1.16 14.37
C GLU A 428 21.34 -2.35 14.87
N LEU A 429 21.50 -3.53 14.26
CA LEU A 429 20.78 -4.74 14.68
C LEU A 429 21.10 -5.13 16.12
N LEU A 430 22.36 -4.99 16.56
CA LEU A 430 22.75 -5.24 17.95
C LEU A 430 22.07 -4.24 18.91
N GLU A 431 22.07 -2.95 18.59
CA GLU A 431 21.43 -1.90 19.40
C GLU A 431 19.91 -2.11 19.50
N VAL A 432 19.24 -2.45 18.39
CA VAL A 432 17.81 -2.72 18.36
C VAL A 432 17.44 -4.02 19.08
N SER A 433 18.26 -5.07 18.96
CA SER A 433 18.01 -6.38 19.60
C SER A 433 17.95 -6.32 21.13
N GLN A 434 18.47 -5.25 21.74
CA GLN A 434 18.43 -5.03 23.18
C GLN A 434 17.11 -4.44 23.68
N GLN A 435 16.26 -3.90 22.80
CA GLN A 435 15.09 -3.10 23.21
C GLN A 435 13.85 -3.94 23.58
N GLY A 436 13.87 -5.26 23.36
CA GLY A 436 12.86 -6.20 23.86
C GLY A 436 11.43 -5.95 23.39
N LEU A 437 10.50 -6.81 23.81
CA LEU A 437 9.06 -6.59 23.63
C LEU A 437 8.52 -5.74 24.78
N SER A 438 7.68 -4.77 24.44
CA SER A 438 6.93 -3.95 25.39
C SER A 438 5.44 -4.12 25.15
N PHE A 439 4.65 -4.16 26.21
CA PHE A 439 3.21 -4.23 26.08
C PHE A 439 2.65 -2.94 25.49
N PHE A 440 1.75 -3.06 24.52
CA PHE A 440 1.17 -1.93 23.81
C PHE A 440 -0.32 -1.81 24.08
N ALA A 441 -1.09 -2.89 23.89
CA ALA A 441 -2.55 -2.86 24.03
C ALA A 441 -3.18 -4.25 24.21
N ILE A 442 -4.48 -4.31 24.49
CA ILE A 442 -5.32 -5.51 24.30
C ILE A 442 -6.25 -5.25 23.12
N ALA A 443 -6.23 -6.15 22.14
CA ALA A 443 -7.16 -6.10 21.04
C ALA A 443 -7.77 -7.48 20.82
N GLU A 444 -8.94 -7.49 20.21
CA GLU A 444 -9.59 -8.74 19.86
C GLU A 444 -9.16 -9.18 18.46
N LEU A 445 -8.73 -10.44 18.33
CA LEU A 445 -8.42 -11.08 17.06
C LEU A 445 -9.28 -12.33 16.90
N HIS A 446 -10.02 -12.42 15.79
CA HIS A 446 -10.90 -13.56 15.47
C HIS A 446 -11.99 -13.93 16.49
N GLY A 447 -12.30 -13.09 17.49
CA GLY A 447 -13.23 -13.45 18.56
C GLY A 447 -12.59 -13.56 19.95
N GLU A 448 -11.26 -13.43 20.04
CA GLU A 448 -10.44 -13.75 21.20
C GLU A 448 -9.61 -12.54 21.64
N ASP A 449 -9.48 -12.33 22.94
CA ASP A 449 -8.66 -11.24 23.46
C ASP A 449 -7.17 -11.57 23.37
N CYS A 450 -6.43 -10.69 22.71
CA CYS A 450 -4.99 -10.80 22.47
C CYS A 450 -4.25 -9.61 23.08
N GLY A 451 -3.10 -9.90 23.69
CA GLY A 451 -2.14 -8.87 24.09
C GLY A 451 -1.32 -8.46 22.88
N ILE A 452 -1.33 -7.19 22.54
CA ILE A 452 -0.44 -6.60 21.53
C ILE A 452 0.85 -6.21 22.23
N PHE A 453 1.97 -6.73 21.75
CA PHE A 453 3.30 -6.33 22.17
C PHE A 453 4.06 -5.75 20.98
N VAL A 454 4.91 -4.76 21.24
CA VAL A 454 5.68 -4.06 20.22
C VAL A 454 7.17 -4.10 20.53
N ALA A 455 7.96 -4.25 19.47
CA ALA A 455 9.41 -4.14 19.51
C ALA A 455 9.91 -3.39 18.26
N PRO A 456 11.00 -2.63 18.38
CA PRO A 456 11.67 -2.09 17.20
C PRO A 456 12.38 -3.22 16.44
N LEU A 457 12.43 -3.09 15.13
CA LEU A 457 13.25 -3.87 14.21
C LEU A 457 14.25 -2.93 13.53
N ALA A 458 15.25 -3.47 12.84
CA ALA A 458 16.22 -2.64 12.12
C ALA A 458 15.54 -1.74 11.06
N ARG A 459 16.21 -0.62 10.73
CA ARG A 459 15.84 0.35 9.68
C ARG A 459 14.55 1.13 9.99
N GLY A 460 14.32 1.41 11.26
CA GLY A 460 13.17 2.19 11.74
C GLY A 460 11.83 1.49 11.58
N ARG A 461 11.84 0.15 11.43
CA ARG A 461 10.63 -0.68 11.40
C ARG A 461 10.22 -1.03 12.83
N TRP A 462 8.94 -1.33 13.02
CA TRP A 462 8.38 -1.82 14.27
C TRP A 462 7.57 -3.08 14.02
N ILE A 463 7.67 -4.06 14.90
CA ILE A 463 6.81 -5.24 14.87
C ILE A 463 5.77 -5.14 15.98
N HIS A 464 4.52 -5.36 15.62
CA HIS A 464 3.39 -5.54 16.52
C HIS A 464 3.03 -7.02 16.48
N ILE A 465 2.94 -7.69 17.64
CA ILE A 465 2.53 -9.09 17.74
C ILE A 465 1.30 -9.25 18.61
N TRP A 466 0.32 -10.00 18.14
CA TRP A 466 -0.88 -10.37 18.87
C TRP A 466 -0.64 -11.72 19.52
N VAL A 467 -0.57 -11.72 20.85
CA VAL A 467 -0.30 -12.89 21.67
C VAL A 467 -1.61 -13.33 22.29
N ASP A 468 -1.90 -14.61 22.16
CA ASP A 468 -3.07 -15.22 22.77
C ASP A 468 -2.99 -15.11 24.31
N MET A 469 -3.91 -14.37 24.92
CA MET A 469 -3.93 -14.21 26.39
C MET A 469 -4.82 -15.25 27.07
N GLU A 470 -5.63 -15.98 26.29
CA GLU A 470 -6.75 -16.78 26.78
C GLU A 470 -6.68 -18.24 26.33
N GLY A 471 -5.89 -18.60 25.32
CA GLY A 471 -5.74 -19.97 24.83
C GLY A 471 -4.93 -20.93 25.68
N ASP A 472 -4.85 -22.17 25.19
CA ASP A 472 -4.06 -23.26 25.78
C ASP A 472 -2.55 -23.04 25.62
N GLN A 473 -2.18 -22.16 24.69
CA GLN A 473 -0.82 -21.74 24.42
C GLN A 473 -0.71 -20.22 24.63
N PRO A 474 -0.57 -19.74 25.86
CA PRO A 474 -0.60 -18.30 26.17
C PRO A 474 0.65 -17.53 25.73
N ASP A 475 1.60 -18.23 25.10
CA ASP A 475 2.76 -17.65 24.41
C ASP A 475 2.60 -17.75 22.87
N ALA A 476 1.44 -18.20 22.39
CA ALA A 476 1.18 -18.33 20.96
C ALA A 476 0.94 -16.96 20.35
N ILE A 477 1.65 -16.71 19.26
CA ILE A 477 1.48 -15.50 18.47
C ILE A 477 0.48 -15.81 17.36
N LEU A 478 -0.61 -15.06 17.32
CA LEU A 478 -1.73 -15.26 16.39
C LEU A 478 -1.67 -14.33 15.18
N ARG A 479 -1.00 -13.19 15.31
CA ARG A 479 -0.74 -12.25 14.21
C ARG A 479 0.55 -11.49 14.46
N SER A 480 1.25 -11.11 13.38
CA SER A 480 2.30 -10.10 13.39
C SER A 480 2.00 -9.01 12.36
N GLU A 481 2.32 -7.76 12.68
CA GLU A 481 2.27 -6.65 11.74
C GLU A 481 3.57 -5.87 11.77
N ILE A 482 3.99 -5.39 10.60
CA ILE A 482 5.19 -4.57 10.46
C ILE A 482 4.80 -3.17 10.09
N HIS A 483 5.23 -2.22 10.92
CA HIS A 483 4.90 -0.82 10.82
C HIS A 483 6.16 0.00 10.47
N ARG A 484 5.97 1.05 9.68
CA ARG A 484 6.99 2.09 9.42
C ARG A 484 6.29 3.42 9.21
N ASN A 485 6.71 4.45 9.95
CA ASN A 485 6.10 5.78 9.89
C ASN A 485 4.56 5.78 10.08
N GLY A 486 4.05 4.86 10.92
CA GLY A 486 2.60 4.71 11.17
C GLY A 486 1.82 3.95 10.10
N GLN A 487 2.47 3.50 9.02
CA GLN A 487 1.84 2.68 7.99
C GLN A 487 2.13 1.19 8.24
N VAL A 488 1.10 0.35 8.07
CA VAL A 488 1.22 -1.10 8.06
C VAL A 488 1.82 -1.52 6.72
N LEU A 489 3.09 -1.92 6.72
CA LEU A 489 3.74 -2.49 5.56
C LEU A 489 3.22 -3.90 5.28
N ARG A 490 3.02 -4.67 6.37
CA ARG A 490 2.72 -6.10 6.33
C ARG A 490 1.83 -6.52 7.48
N SER A 491 0.91 -7.45 7.21
CA SER A 491 0.10 -8.12 8.22
C SER A 491 0.12 -9.62 7.95
N THR A 492 0.50 -10.41 8.95
CA THR A 492 0.60 -11.87 8.87
C THR A 492 -0.28 -12.50 9.92
N ASP A 493 -1.30 -13.23 9.47
CA ASP A 493 -2.10 -14.11 10.33
C ASP A 493 -1.37 -15.44 10.51
N ILE A 494 -1.17 -15.82 11.76
CA ILE A 494 -0.45 -17.03 12.16
C ILE A 494 -1.46 -18.08 12.59
N LYS A 495 -1.32 -19.27 12.01
CA LYS A 495 -2.22 -20.41 12.18
C LYS A 495 -1.40 -21.60 12.69
N ARG A 496 -2.05 -22.50 13.44
CA ARG A 496 -1.43 -23.75 13.90
C ARG A 496 -0.07 -23.53 14.59
N TRP A 497 -0.04 -22.69 15.63
CA TRP A 497 1.16 -22.50 16.44
C TRP A 497 1.53 -23.79 17.17
N HIS A 498 2.74 -24.26 16.96
CA HIS A 498 3.23 -25.52 17.52
C HIS A 498 4.62 -25.32 18.12
N VAL A 499 4.74 -25.59 19.42
CA VAL A 499 6.02 -25.62 20.14
C VAL A 499 6.40 -27.08 20.36
N SER A 500 7.63 -27.47 20.02
CA SER A 500 8.10 -28.84 20.22
C SER A 500 9.56 -28.87 20.69
N ASN A 501 9.88 -29.91 21.46
CA ASN A 501 11.14 -30.05 22.18
C ASN A 501 12.20 -30.95 21.50
N ASP A 502 12.01 -31.45 20.26
CA ASP A 502 13.14 -31.65 19.31
C ASP A 502 12.84 -32.59 18.12
N LEU A 503 12.09 -33.67 18.26
CA LEU A 503 12.16 -34.77 17.27
C LEU A 503 11.35 -34.55 15.98
N GLU A 504 10.16 -33.96 16.07
CA GLU A 504 9.26 -33.81 14.91
C GLU A 504 9.64 -32.62 14.00
N LEU A 505 10.21 -31.56 14.57
CA LEU A 505 10.61 -30.35 13.83
C LEU A 505 11.90 -30.54 13.03
N ASN A 506 12.71 -31.54 13.36
CA ASN A 506 13.98 -31.82 12.67
C ASN A 506 13.80 -32.44 11.28
N LEU A 507 12.65 -33.07 11.00
CA LEU A 507 12.35 -33.68 9.69
C LEU A 507 12.13 -32.62 8.61
N PRO A 508 11.25 -31.61 8.80
CA PRO A 508 11.10 -30.49 7.88
C PRO A 508 12.40 -29.69 7.66
N LEU A 509 13.30 -29.60 8.63
CA LEU A 509 14.52 -28.80 8.50
C LEU A 509 15.63 -29.45 7.66
N ARG A 510 15.40 -30.66 7.12
CA ARG A 510 16.33 -31.31 6.18
C ARG A 510 16.05 -30.81 4.77
N THR A 511 17.12 -30.48 4.05
CA THR A 511 17.07 -30.24 2.61
C THR A 511 16.70 -31.53 1.91
N PRO A 512 15.60 -31.57 1.14
CA PRO A 512 15.23 -32.74 0.36
C PRO A 512 16.34 -33.09 -0.66
N ALA A 513 16.63 -34.37 -0.82
CA ALA A 513 17.73 -34.83 -1.68
C ALA A 513 17.44 -34.59 -3.17
N GLU A 514 16.15 -34.57 -3.52
CA GLU A 514 15.61 -34.33 -4.84
C GLU A 514 15.82 -32.90 -5.37
N TRP A 515 16.12 -31.92 -4.50
CA TRP A 515 16.30 -30.53 -4.94
C TRP A 515 17.55 -30.31 -5.80
N ALA A 516 18.57 -31.19 -5.68
CA ALA A 516 19.81 -31.15 -6.46
C ALA A 516 20.44 -29.73 -6.56
N CYS A 517 20.44 -28.98 -5.44
CA CYS A 517 20.80 -27.56 -5.43
C CYS A 517 22.23 -27.29 -5.87
N THR A 518 22.40 -26.26 -6.68
CA THR A 518 23.71 -25.83 -7.17
C THR A 518 24.40 -24.94 -6.13
N GLU A 519 25.67 -25.25 -5.80
CA GLU A 519 26.45 -24.39 -4.90
C GLU A 519 26.89 -23.12 -5.63
N THR A 520 26.65 -21.97 -5.01
CA THR A 520 27.03 -20.67 -5.58
C THR A 520 28.22 -20.08 -4.82
N HIS A 521 29.33 -19.82 -5.53
CA HIS A 521 30.54 -19.22 -4.95
C HIS A 521 30.45 -17.69 -4.76
N ALA A 522 29.30 -17.08 -5.00
CA ALA A 522 29.09 -15.65 -4.82
C ALA A 522 29.03 -15.32 -3.32
N THR A 523 30.20 -15.15 -2.71
CA THR A 523 30.37 -14.89 -1.27
C THR A 523 29.53 -13.69 -0.81
N GLY A 524 28.62 -13.93 0.14
CA GLY A 524 28.00 -12.89 0.96
C GLY A 524 26.80 -12.15 0.36
N GLN A 525 26.28 -12.52 -0.81
CA GLN A 525 25.12 -11.87 -1.42
C GLN A 525 23.90 -12.79 -1.41
N LEU A 526 23.12 -12.74 -0.32
CA LEU A 526 21.79 -13.36 -0.25
C LEU A 526 20.83 -12.66 -1.23
N ALA A 527 20.77 -13.13 -2.48
CA ALA A 527 19.89 -12.54 -3.49
C ALA A 527 19.64 -13.40 -4.74
N ARG A 528 20.08 -14.66 -4.79
CA ARG A 528 19.84 -15.52 -5.96
C ARG A 528 18.51 -16.28 -5.86
N LEU A 529 17.42 -15.59 -5.52
CA LEU A 529 16.09 -16.21 -5.48
C LEU A 529 15.33 -16.09 -6.80
N GLY A 530 15.84 -15.34 -7.78
CA GLY A 530 15.22 -15.15 -9.09
C GLY A 530 16.00 -15.84 -10.22
N LEU A 531 15.69 -17.12 -10.45
CA LEU A 531 15.81 -17.86 -11.72
C LEU A 531 16.79 -17.30 -12.77
N HIS A 532 18.10 -17.44 -12.50
CA HIS A 532 19.26 -17.19 -13.40
C HIS A 532 19.97 -15.82 -13.31
N LYS A 533 19.35 -14.69 -12.90
CA LYS A 533 20.02 -13.37 -12.77
C LYS A 533 19.67 -12.65 -11.44
N LEU A 534 20.62 -11.85 -10.93
CA LEU A 534 20.48 -11.11 -9.67
C LEU A 534 19.68 -9.82 -9.90
N HIS A 535 18.48 -9.70 -9.32
CA HIS A 535 17.65 -8.49 -9.45
C HIS A 535 17.47 -7.70 -8.15
N LYS A 536 17.40 -8.34 -6.96
CA LYS A 536 17.30 -7.63 -5.67
C LYS A 536 17.83 -8.46 -4.50
N ARG A 537 18.40 -7.78 -3.50
CA ARG A 537 18.71 -8.35 -2.17
C ARG A 537 17.50 -8.16 -1.27
N SER A 538 16.98 -9.26 -0.70
CA SER A 538 16.03 -9.13 0.40
C SER A 538 16.82 -8.79 1.66
N VAL A 539 16.72 -7.52 2.03
CA VAL A 539 17.30 -6.95 3.24
C VAL A 539 16.74 -7.64 4.47
N GLU A 540 15.44 -7.90 4.47
CA GLU A 540 14.69 -8.48 5.58
C GLU A 540 15.07 -9.94 5.78
N LEU A 541 15.24 -10.70 4.69
CA LEU A 541 15.79 -12.04 4.74
C LEU A 541 17.23 -12.03 5.27
N GLN A 542 18.04 -11.05 4.87
CA GLN A 542 19.40 -10.89 5.38
C GLN A 542 19.41 -10.61 6.88
N ASP A 543 18.56 -9.68 7.34
CA ASP A 543 18.40 -9.30 8.75
C ASP A 543 17.90 -10.49 9.58
N ALA A 544 16.93 -11.25 9.09
CA ALA A 544 16.43 -12.47 9.74
C ALA A 544 17.47 -13.59 9.81
N LEU A 545 18.20 -13.86 8.72
CA LEU A 545 19.22 -14.91 8.69
C LEU A 545 20.42 -14.57 9.56
N TYR A 546 20.84 -13.30 9.59
CA TYR A 546 21.88 -12.84 10.50
C TYR A 546 21.42 -12.93 11.96
N SER A 547 20.20 -12.49 12.25
CA SER A 547 19.63 -12.55 13.60
C SER A 547 19.52 -13.98 14.11
N LEU A 548 19.06 -14.91 13.27
CA LEU A 548 19.02 -16.34 13.57
C LEU A 548 20.41 -16.90 13.89
N ARG A 549 21.43 -16.47 13.15
CA ARG A 549 22.78 -17.01 13.25
C ARG A 549 23.59 -16.40 14.39
N GLU A 550 23.47 -15.10 14.65
CA GLU A 550 24.41 -14.34 15.49
C GLU A 550 23.76 -13.70 16.72
N LEU A 551 22.44 -13.43 16.70
CA LEU A 551 21.76 -12.69 17.77
C LEU A 551 20.98 -13.59 18.75
N GLY A 552 20.28 -12.97 19.70
CA GLY A 552 19.47 -13.65 20.71
C GLY A 552 18.26 -14.38 20.09
N LYS A 553 17.88 -15.53 20.68
CA LYS A 553 16.76 -16.35 20.22
C LYS A 553 15.45 -15.56 20.10
N ASN A 554 15.19 -14.68 21.07
CA ASN A 554 14.02 -13.82 21.08
C ASN A 554 13.96 -12.90 19.86
N PHE A 555 15.05 -12.19 19.57
CA PHE A 555 15.12 -11.26 18.45
C PHE A 555 15.07 -11.99 17.10
N ALA A 556 15.70 -13.17 17.01
CA ALA A 556 15.62 -14.01 15.81
C ALA A 556 14.18 -14.42 15.47
N VAL A 557 13.36 -14.77 16.48
CA VAL A 557 11.95 -15.08 16.28
C VAL A 557 11.19 -13.85 15.77
N LEU A 558 11.45 -12.66 16.31
CA LEU A 558 10.81 -11.42 15.86
C LEU A 558 11.15 -11.06 14.41
N GLU A 559 12.41 -11.14 14.00
CA GLU A 559 12.79 -10.90 12.60
C GLU A 559 12.20 -11.95 11.65
N ILE A 560 12.07 -13.22 12.07
CA ILE A 560 11.43 -14.27 11.27
C ILE A 560 9.91 -14.05 11.16
N LEU A 561 9.25 -13.62 12.22
CA LEU A 561 7.83 -13.20 12.17
C LEU A 561 7.62 -11.93 11.34
N GLY A 562 8.66 -11.11 11.22
CA GLY A 562 8.67 -9.97 10.32
C GLY A 562 8.92 -10.36 8.86
N LEU A 563 9.57 -11.49 8.58
CA LEU A 563 9.92 -11.93 7.23
C LEU A 563 8.72 -12.45 6.42
N THR A 564 7.68 -12.98 7.07
CA THR A 564 6.52 -13.58 6.38
C THR A 564 5.86 -12.60 5.42
N GLY A 565 5.62 -13.09 4.19
CA GLY A 565 5.06 -12.29 3.10
C GLY A 565 6.07 -11.42 2.34
N ASP A 566 7.29 -11.24 2.85
CA ASP A 566 8.32 -10.38 2.25
C ASP A 566 9.59 -11.15 1.99
N VAL A 567 9.47 -12.15 1.13
CA VAL A 567 10.63 -12.64 0.43
C VAL A 567 10.60 -11.99 -0.91
N ALA A 568 11.33 -10.87 -1.01
CA ALA A 568 11.51 -10.11 -2.23
C ALA A 568 12.18 -10.99 -3.31
N ILE A 569 11.37 -11.80 -3.98
CA ILE A 569 11.73 -12.47 -5.22
C ILE A 569 11.25 -11.52 -6.31
N MET A 570 12.13 -10.63 -6.76
CA MET A 570 11.90 -10.00 -8.04
C MET A 570 12.19 -11.06 -9.10
N VAL A 571 11.13 -11.65 -9.61
CA VAL A 571 11.21 -12.39 -10.87
C VAL A 571 11.57 -11.37 -11.94
N GLN A 572 12.48 -11.72 -12.85
CA GLN A 572 12.82 -10.85 -13.97
C GLN A 572 11.51 -10.51 -14.71
N GLU A 573 11.11 -9.24 -14.65
CA GLU A 573 10.02 -8.76 -15.50
C GLU A 573 10.42 -9.07 -16.95
N PRO A 574 9.53 -9.66 -17.77
CA PRO A 574 9.80 -9.87 -19.18
C PRO A 574 10.33 -8.58 -19.78
N GLU A 575 11.51 -8.65 -20.41
CA GLU A 575 12.04 -7.51 -21.14
C GLU A 575 11.06 -7.16 -22.26
N LEU A 576 10.76 -5.88 -22.42
CA LEU A 576 9.96 -5.40 -23.53
C LEU A 576 10.64 -5.88 -24.84
N PRO A 577 9.91 -6.53 -25.76
CA PRO A 577 10.49 -6.90 -27.04
C PRO A 577 11.02 -5.66 -27.74
N GLU A 578 12.23 -5.76 -28.29
CA GLU A 578 12.85 -4.66 -29.04
C GLU A 578 12.22 -4.55 -30.44
N LEU A 579 10.94 -4.19 -30.51
CA LEU A 579 10.17 -4.13 -31.75
C LEU A 579 10.78 -3.15 -32.77
N TRP A 580 11.44 -2.11 -32.29
CA TRP A 580 12.20 -1.16 -33.11
C TRP A 580 13.40 -1.78 -33.85
N ARG A 581 13.86 -2.98 -33.43
CA ARG A 581 14.91 -3.74 -34.14
C ARG A 581 14.38 -4.60 -35.28
N LEU A 582 13.06 -4.72 -35.42
CA LEU A 582 12.49 -5.42 -36.57
C LEU A 582 12.87 -4.65 -37.85
N ALA A 583 13.27 -5.35 -38.90
CA ALA A 583 13.50 -4.71 -40.19
C ALA A 583 12.19 -4.15 -40.76
N SER A 584 11.10 -4.88 -40.50
CA SER A 584 9.77 -4.59 -40.97
C SER A 584 8.71 -5.32 -40.17
N VAL A 585 7.48 -4.84 -40.24
CA VAL A 585 6.31 -5.45 -39.58
C VAL A 585 5.05 -5.20 -40.42
N SER A 586 4.15 -6.17 -40.45
CA SER A 586 2.81 -6.07 -41.03
C SER A 586 1.77 -6.71 -40.12
N PHE A 587 0.59 -6.13 -40.04
CA PHE A 587 -0.55 -6.74 -39.38
C PHE A 587 -1.89 -6.23 -39.91
N SER A 588 -2.92 -7.07 -39.83
CA SER A 588 -4.30 -6.61 -39.96
C SER A 588 -4.83 -6.20 -38.59
N TYR A 589 -5.72 -5.21 -38.54
CA TYR A 589 -6.31 -4.76 -37.28
C TYR A 589 -7.80 -4.46 -37.40
N SER A 590 -8.49 -4.56 -36.27
CA SER A 590 -9.80 -3.92 -36.05
C SER A 590 -9.68 -2.95 -34.88
N LEU A 591 -10.13 -1.72 -35.06
CA LEU A 591 -10.01 -0.64 -34.10
C LEU A 591 -11.38 -0.10 -33.74
N TYR A 592 -11.64 -0.04 -32.43
CA TYR A 592 -12.82 0.56 -31.83
C TYR A 592 -12.45 1.93 -31.23
N LEU A 593 -13.17 2.98 -31.62
CA LEU A 593 -13.04 4.32 -31.02
C LEU A 593 -14.18 4.55 -30.01
N GLY A 594 -13.82 4.80 -28.75
CA GLY A 594 -14.79 4.98 -27.68
C GLY A 594 -14.14 5.37 -26.34
N PRO A 595 -14.94 5.51 -25.26
CA PRO A 595 -14.39 5.73 -23.92
C PRO A 595 -13.50 4.54 -23.53
N ALA A 596 -12.40 4.81 -22.81
CA ALA A 596 -11.42 3.79 -22.41
C ALA A 596 -12.02 2.56 -21.68
N ASN A 597 -13.18 2.73 -21.04
CA ASN A 597 -13.88 1.67 -20.31
C ASN A 597 -15.26 1.34 -20.91
N GLY A 598 -15.54 1.82 -22.13
CA GLY A 598 -16.82 1.59 -22.79
C GLY A 598 -16.94 0.12 -23.22
N ASP A 599 -18.07 -0.51 -22.91
CA ASP A 599 -18.41 -1.81 -23.50
C ASP A 599 -18.52 -1.62 -25.03
N PRO A 600 -17.71 -2.31 -25.86
CA PRO A 600 -17.80 -2.22 -27.30
C PRO A 600 -19.22 -2.53 -27.83
N ALA A 601 -20.03 -3.27 -27.06
CA ALA A 601 -21.39 -3.63 -27.38
C ALA A 601 -22.46 -2.55 -27.09
N ALA A 602 -22.12 -1.45 -26.41
CA ALA A 602 -23.12 -0.49 -25.89
C ALA A 602 -23.82 0.42 -26.93
N GLY A 603 -23.48 0.32 -28.22
CA GLY A 603 -24.22 0.95 -29.33
C GLY A 603 -24.03 2.47 -29.43
N GLY A 604 -23.35 2.92 -30.49
CA GLY A 604 -23.05 4.35 -30.74
C GLY A 604 -21.64 4.63 -31.28
N HIS A 605 -20.86 3.57 -31.55
CA HIS A 605 -19.42 3.66 -31.74
C HIS A 605 -18.98 3.35 -33.17
N THR A 606 -17.82 3.88 -33.56
CA THR A 606 -17.24 3.67 -34.89
C THR A 606 -16.23 2.53 -34.85
N TYR A 607 -16.54 1.46 -35.60
CA TYR A 607 -15.64 0.33 -35.84
C TYR A 607 -14.93 0.52 -37.16
N THR A 608 -13.61 0.51 -37.12
CA THR A 608 -12.75 0.59 -38.29
C THR A 608 -11.90 -0.67 -38.39
N ALA A 609 -11.57 -1.08 -39.60
CA ALA A 609 -10.68 -2.20 -39.85
C ALA A 609 -9.71 -1.86 -40.97
N GLY A 610 -8.54 -2.48 -40.95
CA GLY A 610 -7.49 -2.13 -41.89
C GLY A 610 -6.25 -2.98 -41.81
N SER A 611 -5.21 -2.50 -42.49
CA SER A 611 -3.89 -3.11 -42.53
C SER A 611 -2.83 -2.09 -42.19
N PHE A 612 -1.82 -2.50 -41.43
CA PHE A 612 -0.63 -1.73 -41.11
C PHE A 612 0.59 -2.46 -41.67
N ALA A 613 1.52 -1.72 -42.26
CA ALA A 613 2.82 -2.24 -42.67
C ALA A 613 3.90 -1.16 -42.54
N ALA A 614 4.99 -1.44 -41.85
CA ALA A 614 6.12 -0.56 -41.69
C ALA A 614 7.42 -1.26 -42.11
N ASP A 615 8.21 -0.60 -42.95
CA ASP A 615 9.59 -0.95 -43.27
C ASP A 615 10.47 0.05 -42.51
N LEU A 616 10.94 -0.39 -41.34
CA LEU A 616 11.66 0.45 -40.39
C LEU A 616 13.05 0.82 -40.92
N GLN A 617 13.65 -0.03 -41.76
CA GLN A 617 14.96 0.24 -42.37
C GLN A 617 14.89 1.33 -43.44
N HIS A 618 13.84 1.33 -44.27
CA HIS A 618 13.69 2.29 -45.35
C HIS A 618 12.75 3.47 -45.00
N GLY A 619 12.22 3.51 -43.79
CA GLY A 619 11.30 4.55 -43.31
C GLY A 619 9.99 4.61 -44.11
N LYS A 620 9.50 3.47 -44.62
CA LYS A 620 8.24 3.41 -45.39
C LYS A 620 7.12 2.89 -44.52
N VAL A 621 5.97 3.55 -44.54
CA VAL A 621 4.77 3.13 -43.80
C VAL A 621 3.58 3.08 -44.73
N ARG A 622 2.79 2.01 -44.64
CA ARG A 622 1.53 1.83 -45.37
C ARG A 622 0.44 1.51 -44.37
N MET A 623 -0.65 2.25 -44.43
CA MET A 623 -1.80 2.02 -43.56
C MET A 623 -3.08 2.09 -44.37
N THR A 624 -4.06 1.25 -44.06
CA THR A 624 -5.42 1.41 -44.55
C THR A 624 -6.38 1.42 -43.38
N ALA A 625 -7.48 2.17 -43.48
CA ALA A 625 -8.59 2.13 -42.53
C ALA A 625 -9.90 2.34 -43.28
N GLY A 626 -10.88 1.49 -43.04
CA GLY A 626 -12.26 1.64 -43.52
C GLY A 626 -13.24 1.34 -42.40
N ALA A 627 -14.33 2.09 -42.32
CA ALA A 627 -15.40 1.72 -41.39
C ALA A 627 -16.08 0.43 -41.88
N MET A 628 -16.50 -0.44 -40.96
CA MET A 628 -17.07 -1.75 -41.30
C MET A 628 -18.49 -1.69 -41.91
N THR A 629 -19.05 -0.49 -42.11
CA THR A 629 -20.37 -0.28 -42.70
C THR A 629 -20.30 -0.24 -44.23
N VAL A 630 -21.27 -0.88 -44.90
CA VAL A 630 -21.37 -0.84 -46.37
C VAL A 630 -21.51 0.63 -46.83
N GLY A 631 -20.63 1.06 -47.72
CA GLY A 631 -20.59 2.43 -48.23
C GLY A 631 -19.63 3.38 -47.48
N ALA A 632 -18.88 2.88 -46.50
CA ALA A 632 -17.93 3.66 -45.73
C ALA A 632 -16.75 4.21 -46.54
N THR A 633 -16.20 5.32 -46.08
CA THR A 633 -14.96 5.91 -46.58
C THR A 633 -13.76 5.04 -46.22
N ASN A 634 -13.02 4.62 -47.24
CA ASN A 634 -11.73 3.94 -47.09
C ASN A 634 -10.60 4.96 -47.25
N ILE A 635 -9.67 4.95 -46.31
CA ILE A 635 -8.48 5.79 -46.34
C ILE A 635 -7.26 4.89 -46.48
N SER A 636 -6.38 5.21 -47.44
CA SER A 636 -5.10 4.55 -47.63
C SER A 636 -3.97 5.58 -47.52
N LEU A 637 -2.94 5.26 -46.75
CA LEU A 637 -1.77 6.11 -46.49
C LEU A 637 -0.51 5.44 -47.00
N ALA A 638 0.35 6.24 -47.63
CA ALA A 638 1.71 5.86 -48.01
C ALA A 638 2.71 6.94 -47.60
N LEU A 639 3.38 6.70 -46.47
CA LEU A 639 4.49 7.53 -46.01
C LEU A 639 5.80 6.98 -46.57
N ASN A 640 6.56 7.84 -47.23
CA ASN A 640 7.94 7.60 -47.64
C ASN A 640 8.83 8.68 -47.03
N PRO A 641 10.16 8.49 -47.00
CA PRO A 641 11.09 9.56 -46.65
C PRO A 641 10.82 10.81 -47.51
N GLY A 642 10.43 11.91 -46.86
CA GLY A 642 10.15 13.21 -47.49
C GLY A 642 8.75 13.43 -48.08
N SER A 643 7.85 12.44 -48.04
CA SER A 643 6.49 12.63 -48.58
C SER A 643 5.44 11.75 -47.93
N LEU A 644 4.23 12.28 -47.72
CA LEU A 644 3.05 11.55 -47.30
C LEU A 644 1.99 11.59 -48.40
N ALA A 645 1.60 10.44 -48.94
CA ALA A 645 0.47 10.32 -49.86
C ALA A 645 -0.76 9.77 -49.14
N VAL A 646 -1.91 10.37 -49.38
CA VAL A 646 -3.19 9.98 -48.78
C VAL A 646 -4.23 9.83 -49.89
N GLN A 647 -4.82 8.63 -50.00
CA GLN A 647 -5.90 8.33 -50.92
C GLN A 647 -7.19 8.07 -50.14
N VAL A 648 -8.28 8.74 -50.55
CA VAL A 648 -9.61 8.60 -49.96
C VAL A 648 -10.57 8.06 -51.02
N GLU A 649 -11.24 6.96 -50.71
CA GLU A 649 -12.25 6.32 -51.55
C GLU A 649 -13.62 6.37 -50.84
N GLU A 650 -14.58 7.11 -51.39
CA GLU A 650 -15.97 7.13 -50.94
C GLU A 650 -16.82 6.33 -51.92
N ALA A 651 -17.91 5.68 -51.45
CA ALA A 651 -18.64 4.64 -52.18
C ALA A 651 -19.30 5.05 -53.51
N SER A 652 -19.20 6.32 -53.91
CA SER A 652 -19.83 6.90 -55.10
C SER A 652 -18.91 7.84 -55.90
N THR A 653 -17.62 7.94 -55.55
CA THR A 653 -16.68 8.88 -56.20
C THR A 653 -15.40 8.20 -56.65
N GLU A 654 -14.74 8.77 -57.66
CA GLU A 654 -13.39 8.33 -58.03
C GLU A 654 -12.41 8.62 -56.88
N PRO A 655 -11.47 7.69 -56.59
CA PRO A 655 -10.48 7.87 -55.53
C PRO A 655 -9.74 9.21 -55.66
N GLN A 656 -9.81 10.03 -54.61
CA GLN A 656 -9.04 11.29 -54.54
C GLN A 656 -7.71 11.00 -53.85
N CYS A 657 -6.60 11.51 -54.38
CA CYS A 657 -5.30 11.40 -53.72
C CYS A 657 -4.57 12.74 -53.63
N LEU A 658 -4.04 13.03 -52.45
CA LEU A 658 -3.13 14.16 -52.21
C LEU A 658 -1.75 13.68 -51.76
N LEU A 659 -0.72 14.38 -52.23
CA LEU A 659 0.68 14.21 -51.84
C LEU A 659 1.12 15.45 -51.06
N LEU A 660 1.38 15.26 -49.77
CA LEU A 660 1.94 16.26 -48.88
C LEU A 660 3.48 16.11 -48.84
N PRO A 661 4.25 17.06 -49.41
CA PRO A 661 5.69 17.09 -49.23
C PRO A 661 6.00 17.38 -47.76
N LEU A 662 6.94 16.63 -47.18
CA LEU A 662 7.43 16.86 -45.83
C LEU A 662 8.75 17.63 -45.93
N GLU A 663 8.82 18.82 -45.34
CA GLU A 663 10.00 19.67 -45.46
C GLU A 663 11.23 19.03 -44.79
N GLY A 664 12.30 18.90 -45.59
CA GLY A 664 13.69 18.92 -45.13
C GLY A 664 14.12 17.85 -44.13
N GLU A 665 14.60 16.72 -44.64
CA GLU A 665 15.97 16.34 -44.31
C GLU A 665 16.73 15.99 -45.57
N GLN A 666 17.76 16.80 -45.85
CA GLN A 666 18.82 16.37 -46.73
C GLN A 666 19.41 15.10 -46.10
N SER A 667 19.45 14.03 -46.89
CA SER A 667 19.97 12.69 -46.61
C SER A 667 21.48 12.64 -46.30
N GLY A 668 22.02 13.67 -45.63
CA GLY A 668 23.44 13.98 -45.58
C GLY A 668 24.20 13.49 -44.35
N GLU A 669 23.56 13.25 -43.20
CA GLU A 669 24.29 12.76 -42.02
C GLU A 669 23.63 11.51 -41.43
N THR A 670 24.41 10.43 -41.52
CA THR A 670 24.18 9.09 -41.00
C THR A 670 23.66 9.09 -39.56
N GLY A 671 22.34 8.99 -39.39
CA GLY A 671 21.66 7.75 -39.00
C GLY A 671 22.29 6.89 -37.88
N GLN A 672 22.98 7.48 -36.91
CA GLN A 672 23.31 6.77 -35.68
C GLN A 672 22.15 6.88 -34.71
N ASP A 673 21.38 5.78 -34.63
CA ASP A 673 20.68 5.34 -33.42
C ASP A 673 20.00 6.46 -32.61
N GLU A 674 18.98 7.13 -33.16
CA GLU A 674 17.92 7.66 -32.29
C GLU A 674 17.26 6.46 -31.61
N ARG A 675 17.88 5.98 -30.53
CA ARG A 675 17.37 4.85 -29.74
C ARG A 675 16.02 5.25 -29.20
N PHE A 676 15.00 4.48 -29.57
CA PHE A 676 13.70 4.53 -28.94
C PHE A 676 13.86 4.20 -27.44
N ASN A 677 13.80 5.22 -26.59
CA ASN A 677 13.88 5.08 -25.13
C ASN A 677 12.48 5.03 -24.49
N ALA A 678 11.47 4.53 -25.20
CA ALA A 678 10.16 4.27 -24.62
C ALA A 678 10.26 3.02 -23.72
N ALA A 679 10.46 3.24 -22.43
CA ALA A 679 10.50 2.17 -21.44
C ALA A 679 9.06 1.81 -21.04
N GLY A 680 8.53 0.74 -21.64
CA GLY A 680 7.28 0.13 -21.23
C GLY A 680 7.39 -0.46 -19.82
N ILE A 681 6.34 -0.29 -19.04
CA ILE A 681 6.20 -0.84 -17.69
C ILE A 681 5.55 -2.21 -17.81
N PHE A 682 6.18 -3.28 -17.32
CA PHE A 682 5.52 -4.58 -17.29
C PHE A 682 4.45 -4.62 -16.18
N ASP A 683 3.21 -4.85 -16.59
CA ASP A 683 2.05 -4.86 -15.68
C ASP A 683 1.65 -6.27 -15.26
N GLY A 684 1.88 -7.27 -16.12
CA GLY A 684 1.63 -8.67 -15.81
C GLY A 684 1.48 -9.54 -17.05
N VAL A 685 1.02 -10.78 -16.85
CA VAL A 685 0.65 -11.71 -17.93
C VAL A 685 -0.87 -11.87 -17.95
N GLU A 686 -1.47 -11.76 -19.14
CA GLU A 686 -2.90 -11.92 -19.36
C GLU A 686 -3.17 -12.93 -20.48
N VAL A 687 -4.30 -13.63 -20.39
CA VAL A 687 -4.73 -14.57 -21.43
C VAL A 687 -5.64 -13.84 -22.42
N ILE A 688 -5.17 -13.62 -23.64
CA ILE A 688 -5.95 -13.03 -24.74
C ILE A 688 -6.25 -14.12 -25.77
N GLY A 689 -7.52 -14.50 -25.87
CA GLY A 689 -7.93 -15.63 -26.71
C GLY A 689 -7.40 -16.95 -26.16
N GLN A 690 -6.43 -17.56 -26.84
CA GLN A 690 -5.75 -18.79 -26.42
C GLN A 690 -4.27 -18.56 -26.05
N ALA A 691 -3.76 -17.34 -26.23
CA ALA A 691 -2.36 -17.00 -26.00
C ALA A 691 -2.17 -16.33 -24.63
N GLU A 692 -1.04 -16.62 -23.98
CA GLU A 692 -0.55 -15.89 -22.81
C GLU A 692 0.32 -14.71 -23.28
N CYS A 693 -0.07 -13.51 -22.90
CA CYS A 693 0.52 -12.27 -23.40
C CYS A 693 1.04 -11.41 -22.24
N ASN A 694 2.28 -10.95 -22.36
CA ASN A 694 2.87 -9.97 -21.46
C ASN A 694 2.24 -8.61 -21.72
N ARG A 695 1.62 -8.00 -20.71
CA ARG A 695 1.04 -6.65 -20.75
C ARG A 695 2.08 -5.62 -20.33
N PHE A 696 2.23 -4.58 -21.13
CA PHE A 696 3.11 -3.45 -20.89
C PHE A 696 2.36 -2.12 -21.02
N THR A 697 2.59 -1.18 -20.11
CA THR A 697 2.03 0.18 -20.19
C THR A 697 3.11 1.21 -20.50
N PHE A 698 2.84 2.06 -21.47
CA PHE A 698 3.68 3.19 -21.86
C PHE A 698 2.94 4.49 -21.50
N LEU A 699 3.49 5.26 -20.57
CA LEU A 699 2.81 6.44 -20.02
C LEU A 699 3.11 7.72 -20.81
N GLY A 700 2.10 8.28 -21.48
CA GLY A 700 2.09 9.68 -21.93
C GLY A 700 3.22 10.10 -22.88
N THR A 701 3.76 9.17 -23.67
CA THR A 701 4.91 9.42 -24.56
C THR A 701 4.52 9.87 -25.97
N GLY A 702 3.23 9.80 -26.31
CA GLY A 702 2.71 10.22 -27.62
C GLY A 702 2.54 11.74 -27.77
N ALA A 703 2.21 12.18 -28.98
CA ALA A 703 1.97 13.60 -29.29
C ALA A 703 0.79 14.17 -28.50
N HIS A 704 -0.18 13.32 -28.14
CA HIS A 704 -1.39 13.69 -27.39
C HIS A 704 -1.29 13.32 -25.91
N ALA A 705 -0.10 12.95 -25.43
CA ALA A 705 0.16 12.52 -24.04
C ALA A 705 -0.70 11.33 -23.58
N GLU A 706 -1.14 10.49 -24.52
CA GLU A 706 -1.93 9.29 -24.23
C GLU A 706 -1.05 8.15 -23.70
N SER A 707 -1.65 7.31 -22.86
CA SER A 707 -0.99 6.09 -22.40
C SER A 707 -1.35 4.93 -23.30
N VAL A 708 -0.41 4.03 -23.56
CA VAL A 708 -0.61 2.89 -24.44
C VAL A 708 -0.37 1.61 -23.67
N GLU A 709 -1.35 0.74 -23.62
CA GLU A 709 -1.18 -0.62 -23.14
C GLU A 709 -0.93 -1.57 -24.32
N PHE A 710 -0.03 -2.51 -24.12
CA PHE A 710 0.53 -3.33 -25.18
C PHE A 710 0.67 -4.77 -24.69
N TRP A 711 0.06 -5.71 -25.40
CA TRP A 711 0.13 -7.13 -25.08
C TRP A 711 0.95 -7.87 -26.11
N PHE A 712 1.95 -8.63 -25.65
CA PHE A 712 2.86 -9.38 -26.51
C PHE A 712 3.04 -10.82 -26.06
N SER A 713 2.78 -11.77 -26.96
CA SER A 713 3.07 -13.18 -26.75
C SER A 713 4.52 -13.46 -27.13
N LYS A 714 5.34 -13.83 -26.15
CA LYS A 714 6.73 -14.24 -26.39
C LYS A 714 6.81 -15.60 -27.09
N GLU A 715 5.89 -16.51 -26.78
CA GLU A 715 5.85 -17.85 -27.36
C GLU A 715 5.53 -17.81 -28.86
N GLU A 716 4.54 -17.00 -29.23
CA GLU A 716 4.15 -16.83 -30.64
C GLU A 716 4.95 -15.73 -31.36
N ASN A 717 5.73 -14.94 -30.61
CA ASN A 717 6.43 -13.75 -31.09
C ASN A 717 5.49 -12.77 -31.83
N SER A 718 4.31 -12.55 -31.24
CA SER A 718 3.18 -11.83 -31.84
C SER A 718 2.59 -10.77 -30.89
N VAL A 719 2.03 -9.72 -31.46
CA VAL A 719 1.24 -8.72 -30.71
C VAL A 719 -0.17 -9.25 -30.52
N CYS A 720 -0.62 -9.34 -29.28
CA CYS A 720 -1.97 -9.81 -28.94
C CYS A 720 -3.01 -8.68 -28.97
N GLY A 721 -2.58 -7.45 -28.64
CA GLY A 721 -3.46 -6.29 -28.58
C GLY A 721 -2.69 -5.01 -28.29
N ILE A 722 -3.30 -3.88 -28.64
CA ILE A 722 -2.82 -2.54 -28.30
C ILE A 722 -4.03 -1.70 -27.87
N GLU A 723 -3.94 -1.01 -26.75
CA GLU A 723 -5.00 -0.13 -26.24
C GLU A 723 -4.44 1.25 -25.98
N VAL A 724 -5.14 2.28 -26.43
CA VAL A 724 -4.81 3.67 -26.22
C VAL A 724 -5.77 4.23 -25.17
N LEU A 725 -5.21 4.52 -24.01
CA LEU A 725 -5.92 5.14 -22.89
C LEU A 725 -5.86 6.67 -23.02
N PRO A 726 -6.98 7.36 -22.77
CA PRO A 726 -7.02 8.81 -22.75
C PRO A 726 -6.08 9.35 -21.65
N PRO A 727 -5.67 10.63 -21.74
CA PRO A 727 -4.81 11.25 -20.75
C PRO A 727 -5.38 11.11 -19.34
N ALA A 728 -4.52 10.77 -18.36
CA ALA A 728 -4.94 10.63 -16.98
C ALA A 728 -5.43 11.98 -16.43
N GLY A 729 -6.73 12.09 -16.13
CA GLY A 729 -7.33 13.31 -15.57
C GLY A 729 -8.55 13.83 -16.33
N ASP A 730 -8.78 13.37 -17.57
CA ASP A 730 -10.09 13.51 -18.19
C ASP A 730 -11.08 12.62 -17.44
N ASP A 731 -12.30 13.12 -17.26
CA ASP A 731 -13.46 12.51 -16.59
C ASP A 731 -13.99 11.22 -17.25
N GLY A 732 -13.12 10.50 -17.98
CA GLY A 732 -13.45 9.35 -18.80
C GLY A 732 -14.12 9.72 -20.12
N SER A 733 -14.26 11.00 -20.44
CA SER A 733 -14.83 11.47 -21.71
C SER A 733 -13.85 11.48 -22.88
N GLY A 734 -12.54 11.39 -22.60
CA GLY A 734 -11.50 11.30 -23.61
C GLY A 734 -11.68 10.09 -24.54
N LEU A 735 -11.47 10.31 -25.84
CA LEU A 735 -11.62 9.28 -26.88
C LEU A 735 -10.43 8.32 -26.85
N GLY A 736 -10.61 7.15 -26.25
CA GLY A 736 -9.65 6.03 -26.30
C GLY A 736 -9.79 5.20 -27.58
N ALA A 737 -8.87 4.25 -27.75
CA ALA A 737 -8.90 3.31 -28.87
C ALA A 737 -8.49 1.89 -28.45
N LEU A 738 -9.31 0.89 -28.76
CA LEU A 738 -8.97 -0.53 -28.57
C LEU A 738 -8.62 -1.13 -29.94
N ILE A 739 -7.37 -1.57 -30.10
CA ILE A 739 -6.80 -2.07 -31.35
C ILE A 739 -6.52 -3.57 -31.21
N ASN A 740 -7.39 -4.38 -31.81
CA ASN A 740 -7.20 -5.82 -31.86
C ASN A 740 -6.35 -6.20 -33.09
N VAL A 741 -5.34 -7.04 -32.87
CA VAL A 741 -4.34 -7.43 -33.88
C VAL A 741 -4.44 -8.94 -34.14
N PRO A 742 -5.43 -9.40 -34.95
CA PRO A 742 -5.69 -10.83 -35.15
C PRO A 742 -4.63 -11.55 -35.99
N ALA A 743 -3.78 -10.84 -36.74
CA ALA A 743 -2.74 -11.43 -37.55
C ALA A 743 -1.50 -10.54 -37.55
N TRP A 744 -0.35 -11.10 -37.17
CA TRP A 744 0.92 -10.42 -37.02
C TRP A 744 2.01 -11.11 -37.84
N GLU A 745 2.73 -10.36 -38.65
CA GLU A 745 3.81 -10.86 -39.51
C GLU A 745 5.04 -9.95 -39.41
N PRO A 746 6.22 -10.45 -39.02
CA PRO A 746 7.45 -9.64 -38.93
C PRO A 746 8.12 -9.42 -40.30
N ILE A 747 7.31 -9.18 -41.33
CA ILE A 747 7.73 -8.92 -42.72
C ILE A 747 6.95 -7.74 -43.28
N TYR A 748 7.52 -7.04 -44.26
CA TYR A 748 6.82 -5.96 -44.96
C TYR A 748 5.87 -6.53 -46.02
N ALA A 749 4.62 -6.76 -45.64
CA ALA A 749 3.53 -7.20 -46.50
C ALA A 749 2.37 -6.18 -46.50
N PRO A 750 2.47 -5.07 -47.26
CA PRO A 750 1.46 -4.02 -47.26
C PRO A 750 0.18 -4.47 -47.97
N GLY A 751 -0.86 -4.84 -47.21
CA GLY A 751 -2.23 -4.92 -47.71
C GLY A 751 -2.59 -6.19 -48.48
N ALA A 752 -2.26 -7.38 -47.96
CA ALA A 752 -2.83 -8.63 -48.44
C ALA A 752 -4.35 -8.63 -48.25
N ARG A 753 -5.09 -8.19 -49.28
CA ARG A 753 -6.57 -8.25 -49.33
C ARG A 753 -7.02 -9.38 -50.23
N GLU A 754 -8.26 -9.81 -50.04
CA GLU A 754 -8.95 -10.75 -50.93
C GLU A 754 -9.04 -10.13 -52.35
N GLY A 755 -8.12 -10.52 -53.25
CA GLY A 755 -7.96 -9.96 -54.60
C GLY A 755 -6.63 -9.28 -54.92
N ASP A 756 -5.78 -9.00 -53.91
CA ASP A 756 -4.38 -8.59 -54.06
C ASP A 756 -3.55 -9.26 -52.95
N PRO A 757 -3.40 -10.59 -52.98
CA PRO A 757 -2.77 -11.36 -51.90
C PRO A 757 -1.30 -10.99 -51.67
N TYR A 758 -0.67 -10.35 -52.67
CA TYR A 758 0.71 -9.90 -52.60
C TYR A 758 0.83 -8.40 -52.24
N GLY A 759 -0.29 -7.71 -52.00
CA GLY A 759 -0.28 -6.29 -51.60
C GLY A 759 0.35 -5.36 -52.65
N THR A 760 0.36 -5.77 -53.92
CA THR A 760 1.14 -5.11 -54.98
C THR A 760 0.73 -3.66 -55.20
N LYS A 761 -0.56 -3.33 -55.03
CA LYS A 761 -1.06 -1.96 -55.22
C LYS A 761 -0.64 -1.00 -54.10
N LEU A 762 -0.67 -1.46 -52.85
CA LEU A 762 -0.30 -0.63 -51.69
C LEU A 762 1.23 -0.58 -51.50
N GLY A 763 1.93 -1.67 -51.83
CA GLY A 763 3.39 -1.72 -51.82
C GLY A 763 4.03 -0.80 -52.87
N ALA A 764 3.40 -0.62 -54.03
CA ALA A 764 3.85 0.32 -55.06
C ALA A 764 3.55 1.79 -54.71
N ALA A 765 2.61 2.07 -53.81
CA ALA A 765 2.22 3.44 -53.45
C ALA A 765 3.42 4.28 -52.98
N PRO A 766 3.49 5.57 -53.33
CA PRO A 766 2.52 6.33 -54.10
C PRO A 766 2.62 6.11 -55.63
N GLN A 767 3.59 5.34 -56.15
CA GLN A 767 3.64 5.05 -57.58
C GLN A 767 2.41 4.24 -58.00
N GLY A 768 1.66 4.79 -58.97
CA GLY A 768 0.38 4.24 -59.42
C GLY A 768 -0.85 4.93 -58.80
N TRP A 769 -0.68 5.73 -57.75
CA TRP A 769 -1.74 6.62 -57.25
C TRP A 769 -1.67 7.94 -58.05
N LYS A 770 -2.79 8.35 -58.65
CA LYS A 770 -2.89 9.62 -59.39
C LYS A 770 -3.00 10.81 -58.42
N CYS A 771 -1.99 11.01 -57.58
CA CYS A 771 -2.00 12.03 -56.53
C CYS A 771 -1.68 13.41 -57.08
N LYS A 772 -2.44 14.42 -56.63
CA LYS A 772 -2.08 15.83 -56.79
C LYS A 772 -1.26 16.29 -55.60
N THR A 773 -0.35 17.23 -55.78
CA THR A 773 0.33 17.84 -54.64
C THR A 773 -0.62 18.76 -53.87
N VAL A 774 -0.38 18.95 -52.57
CA VAL A 774 -1.15 19.89 -51.74
C VAL A 774 -1.14 21.30 -52.36
N SER A 775 -0.01 21.76 -52.91
CA SER A 775 0.11 23.05 -53.59
C SER A 775 -0.70 23.15 -54.89
N GLU A 776 -0.78 22.08 -55.68
CA GLU A 776 -1.64 22.04 -56.88
C GLU A 776 -3.12 22.13 -56.50
N GLN A 777 -3.52 21.45 -55.43
CA GLN A 777 -4.90 21.49 -54.92
C GLN A 777 -5.29 22.89 -54.44
N GLU A 778 -4.40 23.58 -53.72
CA GLU A 778 -4.60 24.98 -53.30
C GLU A 778 -4.76 25.92 -54.50
N GLN A 779 -3.94 25.75 -55.54
CA GLN A 779 -4.00 26.55 -56.76
C GLN A 779 -5.31 26.37 -57.54
N GLU A 780 -5.92 25.18 -57.48
CA GLU A 780 -7.24 24.92 -58.06
C GLU A 780 -8.39 25.56 -57.25
N GLY A 781 -8.09 26.24 -56.14
CA GLY A 781 -9.09 26.90 -55.30
C GLY A 781 -10.02 25.92 -54.57
N ARG A 782 -9.65 24.65 -54.48
CA ARG A 782 -10.39 23.63 -53.73
C ARG A 782 -9.89 23.64 -52.28
N GLY A 783 -10.81 23.55 -51.32
CA GLY A 783 -10.44 23.47 -49.91
C GLY A 783 -9.51 22.27 -49.63
N LEU A 784 -8.57 22.48 -48.71
CA LEU A 784 -7.64 21.46 -48.24
C LEU A 784 -8.38 20.50 -47.32
N TRP A 785 -8.50 19.25 -47.74
CA TRP A 785 -9.05 18.17 -46.93
C TRP A 785 -7.98 17.35 -46.21
N LEU A 786 -6.70 17.66 -46.42
CA LEU A 786 -5.55 17.02 -45.79
C LEU A 786 -4.67 18.08 -45.12
N SER A 787 -4.46 17.97 -43.80
CA SER A 787 -3.59 18.85 -43.02
C SER A 787 -2.86 18.08 -41.91
N LEU A 788 -1.88 18.73 -41.28
CA LEU A 788 -1.21 18.26 -40.06
C LEU A 788 -1.53 19.25 -38.94
N GLU A 789 -2.31 18.84 -37.94
CA GLU A 789 -2.76 19.68 -36.82
C GLU A 789 -2.51 18.97 -35.48
N SER A 790 -2.33 19.73 -34.40
CA SER A 790 -2.17 19.16 -33.05
C SER A 790 -3.46 18.59 -32.49
N ASP A 791 -4.62 19.08 -32.92
CA ASP A 791 -5.92 18.65 -32.44
C ASP A 791 -6.80 18.27 -33.62
N ALA A 792 -7.47 17.13 -33.54
CA ALA A 792 -8.38 16.70 -34.58
C ALA A 792 -9.70 17.51 -34.50
N PRO A 793 -10.06 18.31 -35.52
CA PRO A 793 -11.34 19.00 -35.52
C PRO A 793 -12.50 17.99 -35.59
N GLY A 794 -13.68 18.36 -35.08
CA GLY A 794 -14.87 17.49 -35.08
C GLY A 794 -15.35 17.05 -36.48
N SER A 795 -14.85 17.68 -37.56
CA SER A 795 -15.12 17.32 -38.96
C SER A 795 -14.18 16.25 -39.53
N THR A 796 -13.23 15.74 -38.73
CA THR A 796 -12.29 14.69 -39.15
C THR A 796 -13.02 13.37 -39.39
N LEU A 797 -12.68 12.66 -40.47
CA LEU A 797 -13.27 11.36 -40.76
C LEU A 797 -12.91 10.35 -39.65
N PRO A 798 -13.85 9.51 -39.16
CA PRO A 798 -13.57 8.52 -38.11
C PRO A 798 -12.42 7.57 -38.45
N SER A 799 -12.32 7.13 -39.72
CA SER A 799 -11.20 6.32 -40.21
C SER A 799 -9.85 7.05 -40.12
N ALA A 800 -9.83 8.39 -40.20
CA ALA A 800 -8.62 9.18 -40.08
C ALA A 800 -8.20 9.33 -38.61
N VAL A 801 -9.17 9.54 -37.71
CA VAL A 801 -8.93 9.51 -36.26
C VAL A 801 -8.34 8.14 -35.86
N ALA A 802 -8.92 7.04 -36.35
CA ALA A 802 -8.41 5.69 -36.13
C ALA A 802 -6.95 5.52 -36.60
N LEU A 803 -6.60 6.03 -37.80
CA LEU A 803 -5.23 5.99 -38.32
C LEU A 803 -4.27 6.82 -37.46
N SER A 804 -4.68 8.00 -37.00
CA SER A 804 -3.86 8.85 -36.12
C SER A 804 -3.58 8.18 -34.77
N LYS A 805 -4.60 7.57 -34.14
CA LYS A 805 -4.47 6.81 -32.90
C LYS A 805 -3.60 5.57 -33.05
N LEU A 806 -3.78 4.82 -34.14
CA LEU A 806 -2.92 3.68 -34.45
C LEU A 806 -1.46 4.12 -34.67
N ALA A 807 -1.22 5.25 -35.33
CA ALA A 807 0.13 5.76 -35.55
C ALA A 807 0.80 6.29 -34.27
N GLU A 808 0.03 6.88 -33.37
CA GLU A 808 0.51 7.24 -32.04
C GLU A 808 0.88 5.99 -31.24
N ALA A 809 -0.05 5.03 -31.13
CA ALA A 809 0.16 3.79 -30.40
C ALA A 809 1.37 3.02 -30.95
N ALA A 810 1.42 2.84 -32.27
CA ALA A 810 2.53 2.17 -32.96
C ALA A 810 3.86 2.92 -32.79
N GLY A 811 3.86 4.24 -32.74
CA GLY A 811 5.06 5.01 -32.40
C GLY A 811 5.54 4.77 -30.99
N VAL A 812 4.63 4.84 -30.01
CA VAL A 812 4.93 4.64 -28.59
C VAL A 812 5.54 3.26 -28.33
N VAL A 813 5.01 2.21 -28.96
CA VAL A 813 5.53 0.84 -28.82
C VAL A 813 6.75 0.54 -29.72
N GLY A 814 7.23 1.51 -30.50
CA GLY A 814 8.41 1.35 -31.36
C GLY A 814 8.17 0.61 -32.68
N LEU A 815 6.92 0.52 -33.14
CA LEU A 815 6.53 -0.01 -34.45
C LEU A 815 6.55 1.03 -35.58
N LEU A 816 6.80 2.30 -35.24
CA LEU A 816 7.03 3.37 -36.20
C LEU A 816 8.26 4.19 -35.81
N PRO A 817 9.05 4.70 -36.77
CA PRO A 817 10.06 5.70 -36.48
C PRO A 817 9.44 6.95 -35.82
N PRO A 818 10.13 7.66 -34.91
CA PRO A 818 9.51 8.75 -34.13
C PRO A 818 8.90 9.83 -35.01
N ARG A 819 9.55 10.14 -36.14
CA ARG A 819 9.07 11.10 -37.13
C ARG A 819 7.82 10.66 -37.86
N ALA A 820 7.77 9.38 -38.22
CA ALA A 820 6.59 8.82 -38.88
C ALA A 820 5.41 8.87 -37.92
N SER A 821 5.61 8.46 -36.67
CA SER A 821 4.57 8.55 -35.64
C SER A 821 4.10 9.99 -35.42
N ASN A 822 5.00 10.95 -35.19
CA ASN A 822 4.63 12.35 -34.95
C ASN A 822 3.94 13.01 -36.16
N THR A 823 4.32 12.63 -37.38
CA THR A 823 3.65 13.12 -38.60
C THR A 823 2.26 12.54 -38.71
N LEU A 824 2.12 11.22 -38.52
CA LEU A 824 0.86 10.50 -38.72
C LEU A 824 -0.13 10.70 -37.56
N SER A 825 0.34 10.97 -36.33
CA SER A 825 -0.52 11.25 -35.17
C SER A 825 -1.18 12.64 -35.24
N ARG A 826 -0.63 13.55 -36.05
CA ARG A 826 -1.17 14.89 -36.34
C ARG A 826 -2.05 14.92 -37.60
N LEU A 827 -2.27 13.77 -38.22
CA LEU A 827 -2.93 13.68 -39.51
C LEU A 827 -4.42 14.00 -39.40
N VAL A 828 -4.85 15.05 -40.08
CA VAL A 828 -6.27 15.43 -40.19
C VAL A 828 -6.72 15.22 -41.63
N ILE A 829 -7.73 14.35 -41.80
CA ILE A 829 -8.35 14.06 -43.10
C ILE A 829 -9.85 14.33 -43.00
N ARG A 830 -10.32 15.25 -43.84
CA ARG A 830 -11.73 15.61 -44.00
C ARG A 830 -12.29 14.95 -45.26
N SER A 831 -13.61 14.95 -45.42
CA SER A 831 -14.24 14.43 -46.64
C SER A 831 -13.86 15.31 -47.85
N PRO A 832 -13.33 14.74 -48.94
CA PRO A 832 -13.00 15.50 -50.15
C PRO A 832 -14.23 16.09 -50.85
N THR A 833 -15.42 15.53 -50.62
CA THR A 833 -16.67 15.97 -51.25
C THR A 833 -17.33 17.15 -50.53
N ASN A 834 -16.94 17.43 -49.28
CA ASN A 834 -17.45 18.56 -48.51
C ASN A 834 -16.34 19.30 -47.73
N PRO A 835 -15.38 19.94 -48.42
CA PRO A 835 -14.24 20.60 -47.78
C PRO A 835 -14.62 21.86 -46.98
N ASP A 836 -15.80 22.46 -47.24
CA ASP A 836 -16.27 23.72 -46.64
C ASP A 836 -17.14 23.56 -45.39
N GLY A 837 -17.29 22.34 -44.87
CA GLY A 837 -17.97 22.09 -43.59
C GLY A 837 -17.20 22.74 -42.43
N ASP A 838 -17.61 23.97 -42.07
CA ASP A 838 -17.11 24.78 -40.96
C ASP A 838 -15.58 25.01 -40.96
N ALA A 839 -15.09 25.79 -41.92
CA ALA A 839 -13.73 26.35 -41.85
C ALA A 839 -13.61 27.29 -40.63
N PRO A 840 -12.77 26.98 -39.62
CA PRO A 840 -12.55 27.89 -38.50
C PRO A 840 -11.91 29.19 -39.01
N ALA A 841 -12.46 30.32 -38.56
CA ALA A 841 -12.00 31.65 -38.93
C ALA A 841 -10.48 31.80 -38.69
N ARG A 842 -9.80 32.24 -39.75
CA ARG A 842 -8.37 32.60 -39.83
C ARG A 842 -7.81 33.12 -38.49
N ALA A 843 -6.79 32.44 -37.95
CA ALA A 843 -6.17 32.78 -36.67
C ALA A 843 -5.75 34.26 -36.61
N PRO A 844 -6.11 35.00 -35.54
CA PRO A 844 -5.75 36.40 -35.40
C PRO A 844 -4.25 36.58 -35.12
N ALA A 845 -3.74 37.74 -35.53
CA ALA A 845 -2.36 38.18 -35.35
C ALA A 845 -1.88 38.05 -33.89
N THR A 846 -0.60 37.75 -33.74
CA THR A 846 0.15 37.56 -32.48
C THR A 846 -0.39 38.44 -31.35
N PRO A 847 -0.98 37.85 -30.30
CA PRO A 847 -1.67 38.62 -29.27
C PRO A 847 -0.70 39.45 -28.45
N ALA A 848 -1.16 40.63 -28.02
CA ALA A 848 -0.49 41.45 -27.03
C ALA A 848 -0.15 40.62 -25.77
N PRO A 849 0.95 40.91 -25.06
CA PRO A 849 1.35 40.18 -23.86
C PRO A 849 0.16 40.13 -22.89
N ALA A 850 -0.19 38.91 -22.48
CA ALA A 850 -1.32 38.67 -21.58
C ALA A 850 -1.14 39.47 -20.27
N PRO A 851 -2.24 39.98 -19.68
CA PRO A 851 -2.16 40.67 -18.40
C PRO A 851 -1.53 39.75 -17.34
N PRO A 852 -0.75 40.32 -16.40
CA PRO A 852 -0.11 39.54 -15.34
C PRO A 852 -1.16 38.78 -14.53
N VAL A 853 -0.92 37.48 -14.34
CA VAL A 853 -1.77 36.57 -13.58
C VAL A 853 -1.45 36.68 -12.09
N ASN A 854 -2.48 36.72 -11.23
CA ASN A 854 -2.29 36.74 -9.79
C ASN A 854 -1.67 35.43 -9.30
N ILE A 855 -0.56 35.50 -8.57
CA ILE A 855 0.11 34.31 -8.01
C ILE A 855 -0.79 33.46 -7.11
N PHE A 856 -1.81 34.03 -6.49
CA PHE A 856 -2.78 33.31 -5.63
C PHE A 856 -4.05 32.88 -6.37
N GLY A 857 -4.22 33.32 -7.62
CA GLY A 857 -5.43 33.07 -8.40
C GLY A 857 -5.51 31.63 -8.93
N PRO A 858 -6.72 31.06 -9.09
CA PRO A 858 -6.89 29.74 -9.71
C PRO A 858 -6.48 29.71 -11.20
N GLU A 859 -6.33 30.87 -11.83
CA GLU A 859 -5.91 31.02 -13.22
C GLU A 859 -4.39 30.86 -13.45
N LEU A 860 -3.59 30.73 -12.39
CA LEU A 860 -2.15 30.45 -12.49
C LEU A 860 -1.95 29.02 -13.02
N ARG A 861 -1.58 28.90 -14.30
CA ARG A 861 -1.28 27.61 -14.95
C ARG A 861 0.22 27.33 -15.10
N THR A 862 0.98 28.35 -15.49
CA THR A 862 2.43 28.25 -15.68
C THR A 862 3.12 29.42 -15.00
N PHE A 863 4.34 29.20 -14.51
CA PHE A 863 5.22 30.29 -14.11
C PHE A 863 6.69 29.92 -14.28
N ALA A 864 7.52 30.93 -14.54
CA ALA A 864 8.96 30.80 -14.66
C ALA A 864 9.67 31.99 -14.00
N PHE A 865 10.87 31.75 -13.47
CA PHE A 865 11.72 32.80 -12.92
C PHE A 865 13.19 32.38 -12.84
N SER A 866 14.07 33.37 -12.87
CA SER A 866 15.49 33.25 -12.50
C SER A 866 15.64 33.45 -10.99
N PHE A 867 16.62 32.82 -10.35
CA PHE A 867 16.85 33.01 -8.92
C PHE A 867 18.32 33.06 -8.53
N SER A 868 18.57 33.67 -7.37
CA SER A 868 19.81 33.53 -6.61
C SER A 868 19.49 33.07 -5.19
N SER A 869 20.21 32.07 -4.69
CA SER A 869 20.02 31.45 -3.38
C SER A 869 21.23 31.64 -2.48
N THR A 870 20.99 31.76 -1.17
CA THR A 870 22.02 31.83 -0.15
C THR A 870 21.69 30.87 0.99
N TYR A 871 22.65 30.02 1.38
CA TYR A 871 22.50 29.08 2.50
C TYR A 871 23.74 29.07 3.42
N PRO A 872 23.54 29.12 4.75
CA PRO A 872 22.32 29.54 5.44
C PRO A 872 22.08 31.04 5.23
N SER A 873 20.82 31.47 5.11
CA SER A 873 20.45 32.88 4.92
C SER A 873 20.61 33.72 6.19
N GLN A 874 20.53 33.07 7.35
CA GLN A 874 20.80 33.69 8.64
C GLN A 874 22.28 34.08 8.71
N GLY A 875 22.58 35.34 8.42
CA GLY A 875 23.87 35.92 8.78
C GLY A 875 23.99 35.86 10.28
N ARG A 876 24.94 35.05 10.80
CA ARG A 876 25.27 34.88 12.22
C ARG A 876 25.12 36.23 12.92
N ARG A 877 23.95 36.51 13.51
CA ARG A 877 23.68 37.77 14.19
C ARG A 877 24.68 37.77 15.32
N GLY A 878 25.69 38.63 15.22
CA GLY A 878 26.62 38.88 16.29
C GLY A 878 25.80 39.37 17.48
N GLY A 879 25.43 38.44 18.35
CA GLY A 879 24.90 38.75 19.65
C GLY A 879 25.95 39.61 20.33
N GLY A 880 25.63 40.89 20.52
CA GLY A 880 26.42 41.86 21.26
C GLY A 880 26.43 41.52 22.76
N HIS A 881 26.89 40.33 23.11
CA HIS A 881 27.32 40.02 24.45
C HIS A 881 28.83 40.16 24.51
N THR A 882 29.23 41.32 25.02
CA THR A 882 30.55 41.63 25.55
C THR A 882 30.97 40.54 26.53
N GLY A 883 31.70 39.53 26.07
CA GLY A 883 32.11 38.39 26.88
C GLY A 883 33.32 37.68 26.28
N VAL A 884 34.51 38.22 26.59
CA VAL A 884 35.84 37.60 26.57
C VAL A 884 36.17 36.72 25.36
N ALA A 885 36.94 37.31 24.45
CA ALA A 885 37.65 36.63 23.38
C ALA A 885 38.61 35.56 23.93
N TYR A 886 38.35 34.29 23.63
CA TYR A 886 39.40 33.29 23.48
C TYR A 886 39.42 32.83 22.01
N GLY A 887 40.58 33.05 21.39
CA GLY A 887 40.81 32.89 19.97
C GLY A 887 40.57 31.48 19.48
N SER A 888 39.72 31.37 18.46
CA SER A 888 39.74 30.31 17.46
C SER A 888 39.29 30.91 16.14
N SER A 889 40.23 31.61 15.50
CA SER A 889 40.19 32.19 14.17
C SER A 889 40.29 31.12 13.08
N ALA A 890 39.43 30.10 13.13
CA ALA A 890 39.36 29.06 12.10
C ALA A 890 37.90 28.69 11.83
N GLY A 891 37.40 29.13 10.67
CA GLY A 891 36.09 28.74 10.16
C GLY A 891 35.12 29.90 9.93
N LEU A 892 35.53 30.91 9.15
CA LEU A 892 34.56 31.67 8.36
C LEU A 892 33.86 30.64 7.46
N ARG A 893 32.72 30.10 7.93
CA ARG A 893 31.87 29.25 7.11
C ARG A 893 31.42 30.10 5.93
N THR A 894 31.98 29.81 4.77
CA THR A 894 31.60 30.41 3.49
C THR A 894 30.10 30.24 3.31
N ARG A 895 29.39 31.33 3.00
CA ARG A 895 27.99 31.23 2.58
C ARG A 895 27.97 30.54 1.22
N ASN A 896 27.16 29.52 1.09
CA ASN A 896 26.98 28.86 -0.18
C ASN A 896 26.05 29.73 -1.02
N HIS A 897 26.49 30.06 -2.23
CA HIS A 897 25.74 30.85 -3.18
C HIS A 897 25.38 29.98 -4.38
N GLY A 898 24.10 29.98 -4.73
CA GLY A 898 23.59 29.34 -5.94
C GLY A 898 22.83 30.32 -6.81
N SER A 899 22.75 30.05 -8.09
CA SER A 899 21.89 30.76 -9.05
C SER A 899 21.23 29.76 -9.98
N GLY A 900 20.14 30.14 -10.64
CA GLY A 900 19.46 29.22 -11.53
C GLY A 900 18.21 29.79 -12.18
N GLU A 901 17.49 28.92 -12.88
CA GLU A 901 16.16 29.19 -13.40
C GLU A 901 15.21 28.04 -13.04
N LEU A 902 13.95 28.38 -12.80
CA LEU A 902 12.88 27.44 -12.48
C LEU A 902 11.68 27.72 -13.36
N ARG A 903 11.07 26.66 -13.87
CA ARG A 903 9.87 26.70 -14.72
C ARG A 903 8.91 25.64 -14.24
N VAL A 904 7.64 26.00 -14.10
CA VAL A 904 6.60 25.11 -13.60
C VAL A 904 5.37 25.23 -14.49
N ASP A 905 4.87 24.08 -14.91
CA ASP A 905 3.57 23.91 -15.53
C ASP A 905 2.70 23.11 -14.55
N LEU A 906 1.76 23.80 -13.91
CA LEU A 906 0.85 23.20 -12.93
C LEU A 906 -0.17 22.30 -13.62
N ALA A 907 -0.63 22.66 -14.82
CA ALA A 907 -1.65 21.90 -15.54
C ALA A 907 -1.14 20.48 -15.87
N ASN A 908 0.09 20.38 -16.37
CA ASN A 908 0.71 19.10 -16.70
C ASN A 908 1.63 18.55 -15.60
N ARG A 909 1.68 19.21 -14.43
CA ARG A 909 2.56 18.86 -13.29
C ARG A 909 4.03 18.71 -13.69
N ARG A 910 4.54 19.62 -14.52
CA ARG A 910 5.92 19.60 -15.01
C ARG A 910 6.75 20.64 -14.28
N LEU A 911 7.98 20.30 -13.94
CA LEU A 911 8.95 21.24 -13.37
C LEU A 911 10.30 21.07 -14.06
N TYR A 912 10.90 22.18 -14.43
CA TYR A 912 12.29 22.28 -14.84
C TYR A 912 13.03 23.17 -13.85
N LEU A 913 14.16 22.67 -13.35
CA LEU A 913 15.08 23.42 -12.51
C LEU A 913 16.48 23.26 -13.09
N ARG A 914 17.14 24.38 -13.37
CA ARG A 914 18.59 24.43 -13.58
C ARG A 914 19.19 25.28 -12.48
N SER A 915 20.16 24.73 -11.76
CA SER A 915 20.86 25.41 -10.69
C SER A 915 22.36 25.22 -10.82
N GLU A 916 23.09 26.29 -10.55
CA GLU A 916 24.54 26.32 -10.48
C GLU A 916 24.93 26.81 -9.09
N ALA A 917 25.81 26.07 -8.41
CA ALA A 917 26.37 26.47 -7.13
C ALA A 917 27.89 26.61 -7.24
N THR A 918 28.44 27.62 -6.58
CA THR A 918 29.88 27.88 -6.54
C THR A 918 30.39 27.80 -5.10
N ASN A 919 31.66 27.41 -4.95
CA ASN A 919 32.32 27.23 -3.66
C ASN A 919 31.56 26.30 -2.71
N VAL A 920 31.00 25.20 -3.23
CA VAL A 920 30.24 24.22 -2.43
C VAL A 920 31.14 23.58 -1.38
N SER A 921 32.38 23.26 -1.76
CA SER A 921 33.44 22.86 -0.86
C SER A 921 34.81 23.19 -1.47
N ALA A 922 35.89 23.00 -0.71
CA ALA A 922 37.25 23.20 -1.22
C ALA A 922 37.59 22.30 -2.43
N GLY A 923 36.93 21.15 -2.58
CA GLY A 923 37.10 20.25 -3.73
C GLY A 923 36.04 20.41 -4.83
N ILE A 924 34.97 21.17 -4.59
CA ILE A 924 33.87 21.35 -5.56
C ILE A 924 33.68 22.85 -5.77
N PRO A 925 34.48 23.46 -6.67
CA PRO A 925 34.44 24.89 -6.94
C PRO A 925 33.15 25.29 -7.67
N ARG A 926 32.62 24.40 -8.52
CA ARG A 926 31.36 24.61 -9.25
C ARG A 926 30.64 23.28 -9.50
N VAL A 927 29.33 23.30 -9.31
CA VAL A 927 28.44 22.20 -9.69
C VAL A 927 27.21 22.77 -10.39
N GLU A 928 26.81 22.14 -11.49
CA GLU A 928 25.54 22.37 -12.15
C GLU A 928 24.62 21.17 -11.89
N SER A 929 23.38 21.44 -11.51
CA SER A 929 22.32 20.46 -11.31
C SER A 929 21.12 20.85 -12.16
N ARG A 930 20.63 19.92 -12.97
CA ARG A 930 19.38 20.05 -13.73
C ARG A 930 18.40 18.99 -13.29
N VAL A 931 17.17 19.38 -13.00
CA VAL A 931 16.09 18.49 -12.59
C VAL A 931 14.89 18.75 -13.50
N ILE A 932 14.37 17.69 -14.10
CA ILE A 932 13.13 17.70 -14.88
C ILE A 932 12.16 16.74 -14.22
N PHE A 933 11.11 17.27 -13.63
CA PHE A 933 10.00 16.47 -13.12
C PHE A 933 8.87 16.47 -14.13
N ARG A 934 8.44 15.28 -14.52
CA ARG A 934 7.32 14.98 -15.42
C ARG A 934 6.25 14.26 -14.63
N GLY A 935 5.46 15.03 -13.88
CA GLY A 935 4.33 14.49 -13.12
C GLY A 935 3.24 13.89 -14.00
N ASP A 936 3.11 14.37 -15.25
CA ASP A 936 2.29 13.79 -16.32
C ASP A 936 2.77 12.40 -16.77
N ARG A 937 4.08 12.21 -16.91
CA ARG A 937 4.68 10.91 -17.29
C ARG A 937 5.14 10.06 -16.10
N GLY A 938 4.96 10.55 -14.88
CA GLY A 938 5.46 9.93 -13.67
C GLY A 938 6.96 9.65 -13.68
N ARG A 939 7.78 10.57 -14.20
CA ARG A 939 9.24 10.47 -14.24
C ARG A 939 9.93 11.71 -13.68
N LEU A 940 11.11 11.52 -13.12
CA LEU A 940 12.04 12.58 -12.73
C LEU A 940 13.41 12.29 -13.33
N TYR A 941 13.95 13.26 -14.03
CA TYR A 941 15.31 13.25 -14.53
C TYR A 941 16.16 14.19 -13.70
N ALA A 942 17.34 13.74 -13.28
CA ALA A 942 18.28 14.56 -12.53
C ALA A 942 19.68 14.37 -13.12
N ARG A 943 20.27 15.47 -13.61
CA ARG A 943 21.62 15.54 -14.18
C ARG A 943 22.48 16.43 -13.30
N THR A 944 23.63 15.91 -12.86
CA THR A 944 24.64 16.69 -12.12
C THR A 944 25.94 16.69 -12.91
N LYS A 945 26.54 17.88 -13.06
CA LYS A 945 27.80 18.09 -13.77
C LYS A 945 28.78 18.89 -12.91
N MET A 946 30.03 18.43 -12.84
CA MET A 946 31.14 19.15 -12.19
C MET A 946 32.25 19.35 -13.21
N ASP A 947 32.37 20.59 -13.70
CA ASP A 947 33.21 20.92 -14.88
C ASP A 947 34.69 20.56 -14.68
N ASP A 948 35.24 20.80 -13.50
CA ASP A 948 36.69 20.66 -13.24
C ASP A 948 37.17 19.21 -13.12
N GLU A 949 36.25 18.27 -12.90
CA GLU A 949 36.57 16.84 -12.74
C GLU A 949 36.10 15.99 -13.93
N GLY A 950 35.47 16.61 -14.94
CA GLY A 950 34.82 15.88 -16.03
C GLY A 950 33.71 14.94 -15.55
N PHE A 951 33.18 15.17 -14.34
CA PHE A 951 32.14 14.33 -13.76
C PHE A 951 30.79 14.75 -14.30
N GLU A 952 30.07 13.77 -14.84
CA GLU A 952 28.69 13.93 -15.26
C GLU A 952 27.92 12.66 -14.90
N GLN A 953 26.80 12.85 -14.22
CA GLN A 953 25.90 11.76 -13.88
C GLN A 953 24.47 12.19 -14.19
N CYS A 954 23.72 11.33 -14.88
CA CYS A 954 22.29 11.52 -15.06
C CYS A 954 21.51 10.29 -14.62
N TRP A 955 20.40 10.53 -13.93
CA TRP A 955 19.45 9.53 -13.49
C TRP A 955 18.07 9.82 -14.05
N SER A 956 17.35 8.75 -14.38
CA SER A 956 15.90 8.74 -14.57
C SER A 956 15.27 7.91 -13.45
N VAL A 957 14.22 8.43 -12.81
CA VAL A 957 13.52 7.78 -11.71
C VAL A 957 12.02 7.83 -11.95
N ARG A 958 11.32 6.72 -11.70
CA ARG A 958 9.85 6.67 -11.74
C ARG A 958 9.27 7.33 -10.49
N THR A 959 8.32 8.25 -10.66
CA THR A 959 7.73 9.05 -9.57
C THR A 959 6.23 8.81 -9.34
N VAL A 960 5.57 7.98 -10.17
CA VAL A 960 4.12 7.72 -10.08
C VAL A 960 3.68 7.35 -8.65
N GLU A 961 4.46 6.52 -7.97
CA GLU A 961 4.15 6.01 -6.63
C GLU A 961 4.37 7.07 -5.53
N ALA A 962 5.39 7.91 -5.70
CA ALA A 962 5.79 8.91 -4.70
C ALA A 962 4.94 10.19 -4.81
N VAL A 963 4.64 10.61 -6.03
CA VAL A 963 3.97 11.88 -6.32
C VAL A 963 2.76 11.59 -7.23
N PRO A 964 1.73 10.89 -6.71
CA PRO A 964 0.58 10.49 -7.50
C PRO A 964 -0.17 11.72 -8.06
N PRO A 965 -0.92 11.57 -9.17
CA PRO A 965 -1.80 12.62 -9.66
C PRO A 965 -2.81 13.06 -8.58
N PRO A 966 -3.15 14.36 -8.49
CA PRO A 966 -4.18 14.84 -7.57
C PRO A 966 -5.55 14.21 -7.90
N HIS A 967 -6.35 13.96 -6.88
CA HIS A 967 -7.73 13.50 -7.06
C HIS A 967 -8.54 14.61 -7.76
N GLY A 968 -9.03 14.34 -8.97
CA GLY A 968 -9.70 15.35 -9.82
C GLY A 968 -8.82 15.95 -10.93
N GLY A 969 -7.62 15.43 -11.16
CA GLY A 969 -6.78 15.69 -12.35
C GLY A 969 -6.04 17.03 -12.34
N VAL A 970 -6.64 18.10 -11.83
CA VAL A 970 -6.04 19.44 -11.84
C VAL A 970 -5.19 19.68 -10.58
N GLN A 971 -3.93 20.07 -10.76
CA GLN A 971 -3.07 20.48 -9.65
C GLN A 971 -3.55 21.84 -9.09
N PRO A 972 -3.92 21.93 -7.80
CA PRO A 972 -4.30 23.20 -7.20
C PRO A 972 -3.10 24.15 -7.17
N ASN A 973 -3.36 25.46 -7.30
CA ASN A 973 -2.33 26.49 -7.19
C ASN A 973 -1.59 26.34 -5.84
N PRO A 974 -0.27 26.04 -5.83
CA PRO A 974 0.47 25.75 -4.61
C PRO A 974 0.54 26.93 -3.63
N PHE A 975 0.46 28.17 -4.15
CA PHE A 975 0.60 29.39 -3.37
C PHE A 975 -0.69 29.82 -2.68
N SER A 976 -1.85 29.29 -3.10
CA SER A 976 -3.15 29.55 -2.48
C SER A 976 -3.23 29.16 -1.00
N ARG A 977 -2.30 28.31 -0.53
CA ARG A 977 -2.13 27.91 0.87
C ARG A 977 -1.50 29.00 1.76
N GLY A 978 -0.87 30.00 1.15
CA GLY A 978 -0.16 31.06 1.84
C GLY A 978 -1.11 31.96 2.62
N GLN A 979 -0.83 32.16 3.92
CA GLN A 979 -1.56 33.10 4.77
C GLN A 979 -0.74 34.39 4.91
N LEU A 980 -1.40 35.54 4.77
CA LEU A 980 -0.74 36.85 4.92
C LEU A 980 -0.24 37.01 6.36
N ALA A 981 1.08 37.06 6.52
CA ALA A 981 1.74 37.33 7.80
C ALA A 981 1.92 38.83 8.06
N GLY A 982 1.97 39.65 7.01
CA GLY A 982 1.88 41.11 7.09
C GLY A 982 2.47 41.81 5.86
N LYS A 983 2.48 43.15 5.89
CA LYS A 983 2.82 43.99 4.74
C LYS A 983 4.08 44.83 4.97
N GLY A 984 4.73 45.23 3.88
CA GLY A 984 5.88 46.15 3.92
C GLY A 984 7.17 45.54 4.46
N PHE A 985 7.32 44.21 4.38
CA PHE A 985 8.54 43.52 4.79
C PHE A 985 9.65 43.78 3.77
N SER A 986 10.88 43.97 4.25
CA SER A 986 12.06 44.03 3.38
C SER A 986 12.30 42.68 2.71
N VAL A 987 12.42 42.67 1.38
CA VAL A 987 12.72 41.46 0.61
C VAL A 987 14.13 40.95 0.94
N PRO A 988 14.31 39.70 1.39
CA PRO A 988 15.64 39.18 1.72
C PRO A 988 16.60 39.22 0.53
N GLY A 989 17.71 39.94 0.67
CA GLY A 989 18.75 40.04 -0.35
C GLY A 989 18.55 41.15 -1.39
N ALA A 990 17.43 41.89 -1.34
CA ALA A 990 17.22 43.09 -2.14
C ALA A 990 17.34 44.35 -1.26
N THR A 991 18.02 45.37 -1.77
CA THR A 991 18.09 46.68 -1.12
C THR A 991 16.88 47.51 -1.53
N ASP A 992 16.13 48.01 -0.55
CA ASP A 992 14.99 48.94 -0.72
C ASP A 992 13.70 48.37 -1.32
N GLU A 993 13.62 47.07 -1.58
CA GLU A 993 12.37 46.41 -2.00
C GLU A 993 11.50 46.02 -0.79
N ARG A 994 10.21 46.34 -0.88
CA ARG A 994 9.19 45.96 0.11
C ARG A 994 8.16 45.04 -0.52
N ALA A 995 7.70 44.07 0.25
CA ALA A 995 6.74 43.07 -0.18
C ALA A 995 5.74 42.71 0.92
N GLU A 996 4.61 42.14 0.51
CA GLU A 996 3.70 41.42 1.39
C GLU A 996 4.29 40.03 1.69
N LYS A 997 4.30 39.64 2.96
CA LYS A 997 4.85 38.36 3.42
C LYS A 997 3.72 37.37 3.65
N TYR A 998 3.80 36.22 3.00
CA TYR A 998 2.89 35.10 3.19
C TYR A 998 3.62 33.89 3.76
N VAL A 999 2.92 33.04 4.50
CA VAL A 999 3.50 31.88 5.18
C VAL A 999 2.60 30.67 5.03
N PHE A 1000 3.20 29.50 4.81
CA PHE A 1000 2.54 28.20 4.97
C PHE A 1000 3.53 27.14 5.45
N TYR A 1001 3.02 26.04 5.99
CA TYR A 1001 3.83 24.96 6.55
C TYR A 1001 3.85 23.77 5.61
N LEU A 1002 5.05 23.23 5.33
CA LEU A 1002 5.16 21.95 4.63
C LEU A 1002 4.86 20.81 5.61
N ASN A 1003 5.36 20.91 6.84
CA ASN A 1003 5.12 20.01 7.97
C ASN A 1003 5.44 20.74 9.30
N GLN A 1004 5.34 20.04 10.43
CA GLN A 1004 5.61 20.61 11.76
C GLN A 1004 7.04 21.17 11.94
N ARG A 1005 7.99 20.76 11.08
CA ARG A 1005 9.41 21.12 11.15
C ARG A 1005 9.85 22.07 10.03
N LYS A 1006 9.01 22.31 9.02
CA LYS A 1006 9.39 23.07 7.83
C LYS A 1006 8.33 24.08 7.44
N ARG A 1007 8.77 25.30 7.18
CA ARG A 1007 7.93 26.45 6.85
C ARG A 1007 8.45 27.15 5.60
N VAL A 1008 7.52 27.67 4.79
CA VAL A 1008 7.82 28.47 3.62
C VAL A 1008 7.34 29.89 3.87
N GLU A 1009 8.19 30.87 3.57
CA GLU A 1009 7.82 32.27 3.55
C GLU A 1009 7.90 32.78 2.11
N LEU A 1010 6.83 33.40 1.61
CA LEU A 1010 6.78 34.03 0.30
C LEU A 1010 6.78 35.54 0.48
N PHE A 1011 7.51 36.26 -0.36
CA PHE A 1011 7.50 37.72 -0.44
C PHE A 1011 6.94 38.10 -1.80
N VAL A 1012 5.77 38.73 -1.81
CA VAL A 1012 5.02 39.08 -3.01
C VAL A 1012 4.97 40.60 -3.15
N ASP A 1013 5.36 41.11 -4.31
CA ASP A 1013 5.42 42.56 -4.57
C ASP A 1013 4.02 43.16 -4.86
N ASP A 1014 3.99 44.48 -5.08
CA ASP A 1014 2.75 45.22 -5.38
C ASP A 1014 2.10 44.82 -6.72
N ARG A 1015 2.81 44.08 -7.57
CA ARG A 1015 2.32 43.54 -8.86
C ARG A 1015 1.80 42.11 -8.73
N LEU A 1016 1.72 41.58 -7.51
CA LEU A 1016 1.36 40.18 -7.23
C LEU A 1016 2.34 39.18 -7.84
N ALA A 1017 3.60 39.57 -8.03
CA ALA A 1017 4.69 38.71 -8.49
C ALA A 1017 5.54 38.22 -7.31
N LEU A 1018 6.11 37.02 -7.42
CA LEU A 1018 7.01 36.49 -6.40
C LEU A 1018 8.36 37.22 -6.45
N ALA A 1019 8.71 37.93 -5.38
CA ALA A 1019 9.98 38.65 -5.25
C ALA A 1019 11.04 37.84 -4.50
N ALA A 1020 10.65 37.06 -3.50
CA ALA A 1020 11.55 36.14 -2.79
C ALA A 1020 10.81 35.00 -2.11
N MET A 1021 11.57 33.97 -1.71
CA MET A 1021 11.09 32.83 -0.93
C MET A 1021 12.14 32.42 0.11
N ASN A 1022 11.71 32.12 1.33
CA ASN A 1022 12.53 31.45 2.34
C ASN A 1022 12.00 30.04 2.62
N LEU A 1023 12.91 29.08 2.70
CA LEU A 1023 12.62 27.72 3.16
C LEU A 1023 13.28 27.52 4.53
N ASP A 1024 12.47 27.49 5.58
CA ASP A 1024 12.91 27.39 6.97
C ASP A 1024 12.84 25.94 7.46
N ASP A 1025 13.96 25.41 7.97
CA ASP A 1025 14.02 24.19 8.78
C ASP A 1025 14.04 24.60 10.26
N LEU A 1026 12.86 24.51 10.88
CA LEU A 1026 12.61 24.93 12.27
C LEU A 1026 13.33 24.04 13.29
N ASN A 1027 13.69 22.81 12.90
CA ASN A 1027 14.38 21.87 13.80
C ASN A 1027 15.87 22.17 13.88
N ARG A 1028 16.46 22.64 12.76
CA ARG A 1028 17.89 22.97 12.68
C ARG A 1028 18.18 24.46 12.85
N ASP A 1029 17.14 25.29 12.93
CA ASP A 1029 17.23 26.76 12.90
C ASP A 1029 18.10 27.24 11.73
N VAL A 1030 17.79 26.73 10.53
CA VAL A 1030 18.47 27.14 9.30
C VAL A 1030 17.45 27.46 8.22
N SER A 1031 17.76 28.48 7.43
CA SER A 1031 16.90 28.95 6.35
C SER A 1031 17.70 29.01 5.05
N ALA A 1032 17.08 28.60 3.94
CA ALA A 1032 17.57 28.87 2.59
C ALA A 1032 16.79 30.06 2.03
N GLY A 1033 17.49 31.16 1.72
CA GLY A 1033 16.87 32.35 1.15
C GLY A 1033 17.04 32.36 -0.36
N ILE A 1034 15.97 32.61 -1.09
CA ILE A 1034 15.90 32.60 -2.56
C ILE A 1034 15.34 33.95 -3.01
N LEU A 1035 16.16 34.73 -3.71
CA LEU A 1035 15.74 35.97 -4.37
C LEU A 1035 15.31 35.64 -5.80
N VAL A 1036 14.11 36.08 -6.16
CA VAL A 1036 13.46 35.78 -7.45
C VAL A 1036 13.59 36.96 -8.40
N ARG A 1037 13.84 36.68 -9.69
CA ARG A 1037 13.97 37.66 -10.78
C ARG A 1037 13.25 37.14 -12.01
N ASP A 1038 12.89 38.02 -12.94
CA ASP A 1038 12.30 37.64 -14.23
C ASP A 1038 11.02 36.78 -14.10
N TRP A 1039 10.17 37.08 -13.11
CA TRP A 1039 8.89 36.39 -12.92
C TRP A 1039 8.00 36.53 -14.17
N SER A 1040 7.56 35.40 -14.70
CA SER A 1040 6.70 35.31 -15.89
C SER A 1040 5.62 34.25 -15.70
N THR A 1041 4.41 34.53 -16.14
CA THR A 1041 3.27 33.59 -16.16
C THR A 1041 2.86 33.22 -17.59
N ALA A 1042 3.74 33.44 -18.56
CA ALA A 1042 3.49 33.07 -19.95
C ALA A 1042 3.49 31.53 -20.13
N PRO A 1043 2.82 31.00 -21.17
CA PRO A 1043 2.94 29.60 -21.55
C PRO A 1043 4.41 29.22 -21.75
N ILE A 1044 4.79 28.03 -21.29
CA ILE A 1044 6.17 27.52 -21.38
C ILE A 1044 6.22 26.51 -22.52
N ASP A 1045 7.26 26.59 -23.35
CA ASP A 1045 7.48 25.62 -24.42
C ASP A 1045 7.79 24.22 -23.86
N ASP A 1046 7.13 23.21 -24.43
CA ASP A 1046 7.20 21.82 -23.95
C ASP A 1046 8.61 21.22 -24.02
N GLY A 1047 9.46 21.72 -24.93
CA GLY A 1047 10.85 21.29 -25.05
C GLY A 1047 11.69 21.52 -23.79
N TRP A 1048 11.28 22.44 -22.89
CA TRP A 1048 11.94 22.65 -21.60
C TRP A 1048 11.75 21.51 -20.60
N PHE A 1049 10.70 20.71 -20.78
CA PHE A 1049 10.39 19.58 -19.91
C PHE A 1049 10.82 18.23 -20.52
N GLU A 1050 11.61 18.26 -21.59
CA GLU A 1050 12.24 17.07 -22.15
C GLU A 1050 13.74 17.09 -21.82
N PRO A 1051 14.33 15.96 -21.40
CA PRO A 1051 15.78 15.87 -21.30
C PRO A 1051 16.38 16.05 -22.70
N SER A 1052 17.40 16.89 -22.82
CA SER A 1052 18.10 17.07 -24.07
C SER A 1052 18.77 15.76 -24.50
N ASN A 1053 18.94 15.55 -25.81
CA ASN A 1053 19.50 14.32 -26.38
C ASN A 1053 20.92 14.00 -25.89
N ASP A 1054 21.65 14.97 -25.32
CA ASP A 1054 22.96 14.76 -24.68
C ASP A 1054 22.88 14.11 -23.29
N TRP A 1055 21.70 14.02 -22.68
CA TRP A 1055 21.50 13.43 -21.36
C TRP A 1055 21.54 11.89 -21.44
N LYS A 1056 22.69 11.31 -21.06
CA LYS A 1056 22.87 9.84 -20.97
C LYS A 1056 22.37 9.31 -19.63
N CYS A 1057 21.07 9.43 -19.36
CA CYS A 1057 20.50 9.05 -18.08
C CYS A 1057 20.38 7.54 -17.93
N GLU A 1058 20.90 7.02 -16.81
CA GLU A 1058 20.66 5.64 -16.40
C GLU A 1058 19.26 5.55 -15.77
N ASP A 1059 18.44 4.61 -16.25
CA ASP A 1059 17.10 4.40 -15.69
C ASP A 1059 17.21 3.60 -14.38
N LEU A 1060 17.08 4.30 -13.27
CA LEU A 1060 17.10 3.71 -11.94
C LEU A 1060 15.69 3.25 -11.58
N GLN A 1061 15.26 2.12 -12.18
CA GLN A 1061 13.99 1.47 -11.86
C GLN A 1061 13.89 1.03 -10.37
N PHE A 1062 15.02 0.99 -9.67
CA PHE A 1062 15.18 0.28 -8.38
C PHE A 1062 15.64 1.17 -7.23
N LEU A 1063 15.46 2.50 -7.28
CA LEU A 1063 15.62 3.27 -6.05
C LEU A 1063 14.56 2.78 -5.06
N GLU A 1064 14.98 1.97 -4.07
CA GLU A 1064 14.21 1.52 -2.89
C GLU A 1064 13.64 2.70 -2.05
N TYR A 1065 13.87 3.93 -2.54
CA TYR A 1065 13.71 5.21 -1.92
C TYR A 1065 12.99 6.22 -2.83
N ALA A 1066 12.36 5.78 -3.93
CA ALA A 1066 11.58 6.67 -4.79
C ALA A 1066 10.50 7.43 -3.99
N GLU A 1067 9.96 6.81 -2.93
CA GLU A 1067 9.04 7.41 -1.96
C GLU A 1067 9.57 8.73 -1.36
N TYR A 1068 10.89 8.87 -1.17
CA TYR A 1068 11.49 10.10 -0.62
C TYR A 1068 11.43 11.29 -1.59
N ILE A 1069 11.16 11.08 -2.88
CA ILE A 1069 10.93 12.17 -3.83
C ILE A 1069 9.73 13.02 -3.40
N ALA A 1070 8.69 12.37 -2.84
CA ALA A 1070 7.54 13.06 -2.26
C ALA A 1070 7.91 13.97 -1.08
N GLU A 1071 9.01 13.65 -0.39
CA GLU A 1071 9.52 14.42 0.74
C GLU A 1071 10.41 15.60 0.32
N TRP A 1072 10.80 15.70 -0.95
CA TRP A 1072 11.61 16.81 -1.44
C TRP A 1072 10.83 18.12 -1.28
N ASP A 1073 11.44 19.09 -0.58
CA ASP A 1073 10.77 20.36 -0.28
C ASP A 1073 10.30 21.07 -1.55
N LEU A 1074 11.08 21.00 -2.63
CA LEU A 1074 10.72 21.57 -3.93
C LEU A 1074 9.42 20.97 -4.47
N ILE A 1075 9.28 19.64 -4.44
CA ILE A 1075 8.09 18.92 -4.89
C ILE A 1075 6.91 19.27 -3.97
N ARG A 1076 7.09 19.32 -2.65
CA ARG A 1076 6.01 19.66 -1.70
C ARG A 1076 5.54 21.11 -1.79
N VAL A 1077 6.44 22.02 -2.18
CA VAL A 1077 6.12 23.43 -2.42
C VAL A 1077 5.21 23.53 -3.64
N PHE A 1078 5.62 22.98 -4.79
CA PHE A 1078 4.93 23.21 -6.07
C PHE A 1078 3.84 22.18 -6.43
N PHE A 1079 3.99 20.94 -5.99
CA PHE A 1079 3.07 19.82 -6.24
C PHE A 1079 2.68 19.16 -4.91
N PRO A 1080 1.97 19.86 -4.02
CA PRO A 1080 1.55 19.28 -2.75
C PRO A 1080 0.71 18.03 -3.01
N VAL A 1081 1.16 16.91 -2.43
CA VAL A 1081 0.34 15.70 -2.33
C VAL A 1081 -0.66 15.97 -1.22
N GLU A 1082 -1.95 16.05 -1.57
CA GLU A 1082 -2.98 16.07 -0.54
C GLU A 1082 -2.79 14.82 0.32
N PRO A 1083 -2.70 14.95 1.66
CA PRO A 1083 -2.67 13.78 2.50
C PRO A 1083 -3.92 12.98 2.14
N VAL A 1084 -3.74 11.77 1.60
CA VAL A 1084 -4.84 10.87 1.30
C VAL A 1084 -5.69 10.86 2.57
N PRO A 1085 -6.94 11.38 2.54
CA PRO A 1085 -7.78 11.35 3.71
C PRO A 1085 -7.82 9.88 4.10
N ALA A 1086 -7.29 9.55 5.29
CA ALA A 1086 -7.22 8.18 5.77
C ALA A 1086 -8.62 7.61 5.58
N SER A 1087 -8.75 6.66 4.64
CA SER A 1087 -10.02 6.28 4.01
C SER A 1087 -11.14 6.22 5.04
N MET A 1088 -11.92 7.30 5.12
CA MET A 1088 -13.17 7.30 5.88
C MET A 1088 -14.18 6.54 5.02
N PRO A 1089 -14.92 5.57 5.59
CA PRO A 1089 -16.01 4.95 4.87
C PRO A 1089 -17.03 6.02 4.50
N ASP A 1090 -17.41 6.03 3.22
CA ASP A 1090 -18.25 7.04 2.58
C ASP A 1090 -19.58 7.32 3.29
N LYS A 1091 -19.96 8.60 3.23
CA LYS A 1091 -21.19 9.29 3.68
C LYS A 1091 -21.18 9.86 5.10
N ALA A 1092 -20.83 11.15 5.19
CA ALA A 1092 -21.46 12.07 6.12
C ALA A 1092 -21.83 13.37 5.38
N PRO A 1093 -23.00 13.97 5.66
CA PRO A 1093 -23.51 15.13 4.95
C PRO A 1093 -22.80 16.42 5.39
N GLU A 1094 -22.79 17.39 4.49
CA GLU A 1094 -22.44 18.78 4.76
C GLU A 1094 -23.16 19.30 6.02
N THR A 1095 -22.42 19.69 7.06
CA THR A 1095 -22.66 20.88 7.91
C THR A 1095 -21.70 20.93 9.09
N ASN A 1096 -20.70 21.83 9.02
CA ASN A 1096 -20.40 22.87 10.03
C ASN A 1096 -18.96 23.38 9.90
N ARG A 1097 -18.80 24.34 8.99
CA ARG A 1097 -17.79 25.41 9.11
C ARG A 1097 -18.19 26.31 10.29
N ARG A 1098 -17.47 26.28 11.41
CA ARG A 1098 -17.23 27.45 12.27
C ARG A 1098 -15.87 27.37 12.98
N LEU A 1099 -14.95 28.17 12.44
CA LEU A 1099 -14.13 29.18 13.14
C LEU A 1099 -13.47 28.78 14.47
N PHE A 1100 -12.16 28.55 14.42
CA PHE A 1100 -11.24 28.88 15.50
C PHE A 1100 -10.83 30.36 15.36
N GLU A 1101 -11.11 31.16 16.38
CA GLU A 1101 -10.46 32.44 16.66
C GLU A 1101 -9.78 32.35 18.03
N ILE A 1102 -8.47 32.63 18.03
CA ILE A 1102 -7.52 33.06 19.09
C ILE A 1102 -7.57 32.34 20.44
#